data_AF-A0A6L7QEA1-F1
#
_entry.id   AF-A0A6L7QEA1-F1
#
_cell.length_a   1.000
_cell.length_b   1.000
_cell.length_c   1.000
_cell.angle_alpha   90.00
_cell.angle_beta   90.00
_cell.angle_gamma   90.00
#
_symmetry.space_group_name_H-M   'P 1'
#
loop_
_entity.id
_entity.type
_entity.pdbx_description
1 polymer ?
#
loop_
_entity_poly.entity_id
_entity_poly.type
_entity_poly.pdbx_seq_one_letter_code
_entity_poly.pdbx_strand_id
1 'polypeptide(L)'
;MPNPLYLQGSLFAQDLLDSSITEFPEWEAYDDHDLATFESEVQALFDRFPTDGSPNETQTEDDLIWPVLRLLGWTESLRQQNLSAKGREDVPDGLLFEDAAAKDRANRLTQEWKRYEHGLAIVESKRWILPLDRGDDKKAAPSTQMLRYLRRIDDLANGKLRWGILTNGARWRLYYAGARSVAEQFYEIDLMQTLDLPNERSHYLKVFALVFGRAAFLPDDDGRTLHQRILDEGRFYEERVATSLSEVVFDQVFPQLADAIFKAAPAASLSEIRNAALTLFYRLLFILYAEDRDLLPVRDDAYDDYSLRRVRDDIGKRKGQGDVFSNTAARYWSAIRDLCHIINEGDASIGLPPYNGGLFDQERTPLLSSIQLGDQVVADVIYALSFDTTLASQRYINYRNLSVEQLGSIYERLLERELVLEEGGIDVRLNVFARKGSGSYYTPDALVSLIIKETVGPLVEGRSAEQILDLKICDPAMGSGHFLTSLVDYLSDRVIEAMAAVDVSPLAARIEAMRETIMVNAEKGGWRIDAERLDDRHIVRRMVLKRCVYGVDKNPMAVELAKVSLWLHTFTAGAPLSFLDHHLRCGDSLFGGWVNKAMDDENALFLQGPISEATRMAEAMQSIEELTDAEIEETDRSAALFADMQAGTQPLADFLSLVHAFAWLNVRDKEDKIALQNFLSSRLGDPVAIAAGTLAPKTDVPEPERFARLFAQARALMDEERFLNWQVAFPGIWQDWEGPT
;
A
#
# COMPACT_ATOMS: atom_id res chain seq x y z
N MET A 1 -19.06 5.46 -9.61
CA MET A 1 -19.53 4.39 -10.51
C MET A 1 -18.38 3.42 -10.73
N PRO A 2 -18.62 2.12 -11.02
CA PRO A 2 -17.52 1.20 -11.29
C PRO A 2 -16.71 1.67 -12.49
N ASN A 3 -15.40 1.44 -12.43
CA ASN A 3 -14.53 1.62 -13.57
C ASN A 3 -15.00 0.70 -14.70
N PRO A 4 -15.33 1.22 -15.90
CA PRO A 4 -15.73 0.36 -16.99
C PRO A 4 -14.63 -0.66 -17.31
N LEU A 5 -15.00 -1.88 -17.68
CA LEU A 5 -14.04 -2.98 -17.95
C LEU A 5 -12.95 -2.62 -18.99
N TYR A 6 -13.19 -1.58 -19.78
CA TYR A 6 -12.29 -1.09 -20.83
C TYR A 6 -11.30 -0.01 -20.38
N LEU A 7 -11.30 0.45 -19.12
CA LEU A 7 -10.31 1.42 -18.61
C LEU A 7 -9.50 0.83 -17.46
N GLN A 8 -8.18 1.00 -17.47
CA GLN A 8 -7.30 0.59 -16.36
C GLN A 8 -6.15 1.58 -16.11
N GLY A 9 -5.45 1.38 -15.00
CA GLY A 9 -4.35 2.25 -14.54
C GLY A 9 -4.80 3.40 -13.65
N SER A 10 -3.84 4.19 -13.16
CA SER A 10 -4.04 5.31 -12.24
C SER A 10 -3.29 6.58 -12.64
N LEU A 11 -2.80 6.67 -13.88
CA LEU A 11 -2.08 7.86 -14.35
C LEU A 11 -2.97 9.11 -14.34
N PHE A 12 -4.21 8.98 -14.80
CA PHE A 12 -5.19 10.06 -14.79
C PHE A 12 -6.34 9.72 -13.85
N ALA A 13 -6.82 10.71 -13.10
CA ALA A 13 -8.00 10.56 -12.25
C ALA A 13 -9.23 10.21 -13.11
N GLN A 14 -9.90 9.11 -12.80
CA GLN A 14 -11.01 8.61 -13.62
C GLN A 14 -12.18 9.60 -13.71
N ASP A 15 -12.57 10.21 -12.59
CA ASP A 15 -13.68 11.19 -12.59
C ASP A 15 -13.39 12.41 -13.49
N LEU A 16 -12.11 12.73 -13.69
CA LEU A 16 -11.67 13.76 -14.62
C LEU A 16 -11.92 13.30 -16.07
N LEU A 17 -11.51 12.09 -16.44
CA LEU A 17 -11.76 11.55 -17.78
C LEU A 17 -13.25 11.31 -18.08
N ASP A 18 -14.04 11.00 -17.06
CA ASP A 18 -15.48 10.72 -17.21
C ASP A 18 -16.29 12.01 -17.38
N SER A 19 -15.86 13.12 -16.75
CA SER A 19 -16.66 14.35 -16.71
C SER A 19 -15.86 15.62 -16.97
N SER A 20 -14.83 15.92 -16.19
CA SER A 20 -14.13 17.21 -16.26
C SER A 20 -13.33 17.41 -17.56
N ILE A 21 -12.94 16.34 -18.26
CA ILE A 21 -12.22 16.43 -19.54
C ILE A 21 -13.05 17.19 -20.60
N THR A 22 -14.37 17.23 -20.44
CA THR A 22 -15.28 17.97 -21.33
C THR A 22 -15.11 19.49 -21.23
N GLU A 23 -14.48 19.98 -20.16
CA GLU A 23 -14.20 21.40 -19.91
C GLU A 23 -12.84 21.83 -20.51
N PHE A 24 -12.06 20.89 -21.06
CA PHE A 24 -10.76 21.21 -21.67
C PHE A 24 -10.96 21.82 -23.07
N PRO A 25 -10.17 22.85 -23.46
CA PRO A 25 -10.25 23.46 -24.79
C PRO A 25 -10.08 22.45 -25.94
N GLU A 26 -9.25 21.43 -25.74
CA GLU A 26 -9.02 20.34 -26.71
C GLU A 26 -10.28 19.52 -26.96
N TRP A 27 -11.12 19.36 -25.93
CA TRP A 27 -12.39 18.67 -26.07
C TRP A 27 -13.34 19.47 -26.97
N GLU A 28 -13.45 20.78 -26.78
CA GLU A 28 -14.29 21.61 -27.63
C GLU A 28 -13.74 21.72 -29.06
N ALA A 29 -12.42 21.72 -29.22
CA ALA A 29 -11.76 21.83 -30.53
C ALA A 29 -11.90 20.57 -31.40
N TYR A 30 -12.04 19.39 -30.78
CA TYR A 30 -12.24 18.12 -31.49
C TYR A 30 -13.73 17.91 -31.76
N ASP A 31 -14.21 18.34 -32.94
CA ASP A 31 -15.64 18.41 -33.21
C ASP A 31 -16.29 17.04 -33.50
N ASP A 32 -17.63 17.02 -33.56
CA ASP A 32 -18.40 15.79 -33.79
C ASP A 32 -18.14 15.18 -35.19
N HIS A 33 -17.70 15.99 -36.16
CA HIS A 33 -17.40 15.51 -37.51
C HIS A 33 -16.05 14.78 -37.54
N ASP A 34 -15.04 15.33 -36.88
CA ASP A 34 -13.73 14.70 -36.71
C ASP A 34 -13.89 13.37 -35.94
N LEU A 35 -14.69 13.35 -34.88
CA LEU A 35 -14.98 12.14 -34.12
C LEU A 35 -15.69 11.07 -34.95
N ALA A 36 -16.74 11.45 -35.71
CA ALA A 36 -17.46 10.50 -36.56
C ALA A 36 -16.57 9.93 -37.67
N THR A 37 -15.66 10.74 -38.21
CA THR A 37 -14.68 10.30 -39.21
C THR A 37 -13.69 9.32 -38.59
N PHE A 38 -13.13 9.66 -37.44
CA PHE A 38 -12.23 8.79 -36.70
C PHE A 38 -12.88 7.46 -36.33
N GLU A 39 -14.11 7.47 -35.81
CA GLU A 39 -14.88 6.26 -35.49
C GLU A 39 -15.04 5.36 -36.73
N SER A 40 -15.47 5.94 -37.86
CA SER A 40 -15.66 5.18 -39.08
C SER A 40 -14.37 4.57 -39.62
N GLU A 41 -13.25 5.28 -39.53
CA GLU A 41 -11.96 4.79 -40.04
C GLU A 41 -11.35 3.72 -39.13
N VAL A 42 -11.45 3.89 -37.81
CA VAL A 42 -11.03 2.88 -36.83
C VAL A 42 -11.89 1.62 -36.96
N GLN A 43 -13.21 1.74 -37.06
CA GLN A 43 -14.10 0.59 -37.27
C GLN A 43 -13.72 -0.17 -38.55
N ALA A 44 -13.45 0.55 -39.65
CA ALA A 44 -13.02 -0.06 -40.91
C ALA A 44 -11.65 -0.76 -40.81
N LEU A 45 -10.77 -0.38 -39.89
CA LEU A 45 -9.53 -1.11 -39.62
C LEU A 45 -9.85 -2.43 -38.89
N PHE A 46 -10.65 -2.39 -37.83
CA PHE A 46 -11.06 -3.60 -37.11
C PHE A 46 -11.83 -4.59 -38.00
N ASP A 47 -12.75 -4.12 -38.84
CA ASP A 47 -13.53 -4.96 -39.76
C ASP A 47 -12.66 -5.72 -40.78
N ARG A 48 -11.49 -5.17 -41.14
CA ARG A 48 -10.54 -5.79 -42.08
C ARG A 48 -9.49 -6.64 -41.38
N PHE A 49 -9.26 -6.41 -40.09
CA PHE A 49 -8.28 -7.13 -39.30
C PHE A 49 -8.84 -8.47 -38.83
N PRO A 50 -8.07 -9.58 -38.84
CA PRO A 50 -8.58 -10.89 -38.43
C PRO A 50 -8.68 -11.00 -36.90
N THR A 51 -9.66 -10.31 -36.30
CA THR A 51 -9.88 -10.25 -34.84
C THR A 51 -10.16 -11.61 -34.21
N ASP A 52 -10.83 -12.51 -34.94
CA ASP A 52 -11.12 -13.89 -34.51
C ASP A 52 -9.91 -14.84 -34.70
N GLY A 53 -8.82 -14.35 -35.29
CA GLY A 53 -7.62 -15.13 -35.58
C GLY A 53 -6.54 -15.01 -34.51
N SER A 54 -5.34 -15.50 -34.86
CA SER A 54 -4.11 -15.28 -34.07
C SER A 54 -3.04 -14.62 -34.94
N PRO A 55 -3.29 -13.39 -35.43
CA PRO A 55 -2.32 -12.67 -36.24
C PRO A 55 -1.01 -12.47 -35.47
N ASN A 56 0.10 -12.55 -36.18
CA ASN A 56 1.41 -12.35 -35.57
C ASN A 56 1.67 -10.86 -35.27
N GLU A 57 2.78 -10.59 -34.58
CA GLU A 57 3.16 -9.24 -34.15
C GLU A 57 3.29 -8.26 -35.32
N THR A 58 4.02 -8.64 -36.39
CA THR A 58 4.18 -7.82 -37.60
C THR A 58 2.85 -7.51 -38.28
N GLN A 59 1.94 -8.50 -38.37
CA GLN A 59 0.62 -8.29 -38.95
C GLN A 59 -0.22 -7.33 -38.08
N THR A 60 -0.17 -7.49 -36.76
CA THR A 60 -0.87 -6.60 -35.81
C THR A 60 -0.34 -5.17 -35.92
N GLU A 61 0.97 -5.01 -36.06
CA GLU A 61 1.61 -3.73 -36.27
C GLU A 61 1.14 -3.04 -37.56
N ASP A 62 1.33 -3.70 -38.70
CA ASP A 62 1.19 -3.07 -40.02
C ASP A 62 -0.27 -2.88 -40.43
N ASP A 63 -1.16 -3.79 -40.05
CA ASP A 63 -2.56 -3.79 -40.46
C ASP A 63 -3.48 -3.06 -39.46
N LEU A 64 -3.04 -2.85 -38.21
CA LEU A 64 -3.86 -2.23 -37.16
C LEU A 64 -3.16 -1.09 -36.40
N ILE A 65 -2.08 -1.36 -35.66
CA ILE A 65 -1.47 -0.39 -34.73
C ILE A 65 -0.94 0.86 -35.44
N TRP A 66 -0.09 0.69 -36.46
CA TRP A 66 0.47 1.81 -37.21
C TRP A 66 -0.58 2.59 -38.03
N PRO A 67 -1.57 1.94 -38.66
CA PRO A 67 -2.75 2.63 -39.18
C PRO A 67 -3.48 3.49 -38.14
N VAL A 68 -3.80 2.97 -36.95
CA VAL A 68 -4.46 3.73 -35.88
C VAL A 68 -3.61 4.92 -35.44
N LEU A 69 -2.29 4.75 -35.26
CA LEU A 69 -1.38 5.86 -34.95
C LEU A 69 -1.41 6.96 -36.04
N ARG A 70 -1.52 6.60 -37.32
CA ARG A 70 -1.66 7.57 -38.40
C ARG A 70 -2.98 8.35 -38.31
N LEU A 71 -4.08 7.69 -37.95
CA LEU A 71 -5.38 8.36 -37.70
C LEU A 71 -5.30 9.35 -36.53
N LEU A 72 -4.48 9.02 -35.53
CA LEU A 72 -4.17 9.89 -34.38
C LEU A 72 -3.18 11.04 -34.72
N GLY A 73 -2.82 11.21 -35.99
CA GLY A 73 -1.97 12.29 -36.47
C GLY A 73 -0.46 11.99 -36.43
N TRP A 74 -0.04 10.77 -36.10
CA TRP A 74 1.36 10.37 -36.12
C TRP A 74 1.82 9.98 -37.53
N THR A 75 2.20 10.97 -38.33
CA THR A 75 2.73 10.76 -39.68
C THR A 75 4.24 10.56 -39.70
N GLU A 76 4.95 11.08 -38.69
CA GLU A 76 6.41 11.03 -38.60
C GLU A 76 6.88 10.10 -37.50
N SER A 77 7.45 8.97 -37.90
CA SER A 77 8.06 7.99 -36.99
C SER A 77 9.35 7.39 -37.57
N LEU A 78 10.15 6.79 -36.69
CA LEU A 78 11.23 5.86 -37.01
C LEU A 78 10.93 4.51 -36.34
N ARG A 79 11.14 3.40 -37.05
CA ARG A 79 10.98 2.06 -36.49
C ARG A 79 12.29 1.47 -36.00
N GLN A 80 12.22 0.64 -34.96
CA GLN A 80 13.32 -0.21 -34.47
C GLN A 80 14.65 0.53 -34.24
N GLN A 81 14.66 1.55 -33.38
CA GLN A 81 15.87 2.33 -33.06
C GLN A 81 16.58 1.78 -31.83
N ASN A 82 17.91 1.62 -31.88
CA ASN A 82 18.66 1.01 -30.78
C ASN A 82 18.97 1.99 -29.63
N LEU A 83 18.67 1.59 -28.39
CA LEU A 83 19.04 2.35 -27.17
C LEU A 83 20.49 2.07 -26.71
N SER A 84 21.12 1.02 -27.24
CA SER A 84 22.50 0.66 -26.95
C SER A 84 23.50 1.14 -27.98
N ALA A 85 24.67 1.56 -27.48
CA ALA A 85 25.85 1.82 -28.31
C ALA A 85 26.57 0.53 -28.75
N LYS A 86 26.28 -0.62 -28.11
CA LYS A 86 26.89 -1.93 -28.40
C LYS A 86 25.82 -3.03 -28.41
N GLY A 87 25.75 -3.81 -29.48
CA GLY A 87 24.78 -4.90 -29.62
C GLY A 87 23.37 -4.41 -29.95
N ARG A 88 22.49 -5.33 -30.39
CA ARG A 88 21.06 -5.05 -30.64
C ARG A 88 20.27 -5.44 -29.39
N GLU A 89 20.31 -4.57 -28.39
CA GLU A 89 19.58 -4.71 -27.13
C GLU A 89 18.76 -3.44 -26.92
N ASP A 90 17.57 -3.58 -26.34
CA ASP A 90 16.65 -2.45 -26.08
C ASP A 90 16.28 -1.66 -27.33
N VAL A 91 15.44 -2.27 -28.17
CA VAL A 91 15.00 -1.69 -29.44
C VAL A 91 13.47 -1.57 -29.41
N PRO A 92 12.93 -0.41 -28.98
CA PRO A 92 11.52 -0.09 -29.14
C PRO A 92 11.08 -0.19 -30.61
N ASP A 93 9.84 -0.63 -30.83
CA ASP A 93 9.29 -0.77 -32.19
C ASP A 93 9.13 0.58 -32.91
N GLY A 94 8.89 1.65 -32.16
CA GLY A 94 8.64 2.98 -32.69
C GLY A 94 9.23 4.13 -31.88
N LEU A 95 9.66 5.17 -32.59
CA LEU A 95 9.95 6.50 -32.06
C LEU A 95 9.11 7.52 -32.84
N LEU A 96 8.23 8.24 -32.14
CA LEU A 96 7.28 9.19 -32.71
C LEU A 96 7.83 10.62 -32.63
N PHE A 97 7.59 11.44 -33.66
CA PHE A 97 8.12 12.79 -33.76
C PHE A 97 7.02 13.85 -33.82
N GLU A 98 7.35 15.04 -33.37
CA GLU A 98 6.54 16.23 -33.56
C GLU A 98 6.29 16.49 -35.04
N ASP A 99 7.33 16.56 -35.87
CA ASP A 99 7.20 16.90 -37.27
C ASP A 99 8.37 16.33 -38.11
N ALA A 100 8.31 16.57 -39.41
CA ALA A 100 9.35 16.13 -40.33
C ALA A 100 10.71 16.78 -40.01
N ALA A 101 10.73 18.00 -39.49
CA ALA A 101 11.96 18.70 -39.13
C ALA A 101 12.64 18.06 -37.91
N ALA A 102 11.88 17.62 -36.91
CA ALA A 102 12.37 16.90 -35.73
C ALA A 102 12.96 15.55 -36.14
N LYS A 103 12.25 14.81 -37.00
CA LYS A 103 12.74 13.55 -37.57
C LYS A 103 14.01 13.74 -38.40
N ASP A 104 14.09 14.81 -39.19
CA ASP A 104 15.29 15.15 -39.96
C ASP A 104 16.48 15.48 -39.06
N ARG A 105 16.27 16.20 -37.94
CA ARG A 105 17.32 16.42 -36.94
C ARG A 105 17.80 15.10 -36.36
N ALA A 106 16.90 14.19 -36.02
CA ALA A 106 17.24 12.86 -35.53
C ALA A 106 18.04 12.03 -36.55
N ASN A 107 17.61 12.01 -37.82
CA ASN A 107 18.30 11.26 -38.88
C ASN A 107 19.74 11.71 -39.17
N ARG A 108 20.08 12.97 -38.85
CA ARG A 108 21.45 13.48 -38.96
C ARG A 108 22.40 12.91 -37.90
N LEU A 109 21.87 12.32 -36.83
CA LEU A 109 22.65 11.68 -35.79
C LEU A 109 23.05 10.27 -36.23
N THR A 110 24.36 10.02 -36.23
CA THR A 110 24.95 8.72 -36.57
C THR A 110 24.72 7.65 -35.50
N GLN A 111 24.55 8.07 -34.25
CA GLN A 111 24.25 7.19 -33.12
C GLN A 111 22.75 7.15 -32.89
N GLU A 112 22.13 5.98 -33.05
CA GLU A 112 20.67 5.81 -32.94
C GLU A 112 20.12 6.20 -31.58
N TRP A 113 20.82 5.87 -30.50
CA TRP A 113 20.40 6.21 -29.14
C TRP A 113 20.28 7.73 -28.88
N LYS A 114 20.96 8.58 -29.65
CA LYS A 114 20.82 10.04 -29.55
C LYS A 114 19.54 10.58 -30.19
N ARG A 115 18.90 9.80 -31.07
CA ARG A 115 17.69 10.20 -31.81
C ARG A 115 16.50 10.42 -30.88
N TYR A 116 16.49 9.72 -29.74
CA TYR A 116 15.47 9.84 -28.71
C TYR A 116 15.37 11.25 -28.10
N GLU A 117 16.43 12.06 -28.17
CA GLU A 117 16.38 13.48 -27.75
C GLU A 117 15.42 14.35 -28.59
N HIS A 118 14.97 13.85 -29.74
CA HIS A 118 14.11 14.58 -30.67
C HIS A 118 12.71 13.96 -30.82
N GLY A 119 12.44 12.83 -30.15
CA GLY A 119 11.13 12.18 -30.18
C GLY A 119 10.20 12.69 -29.08
N LEU A 120 8.90 12.46 -29.24
CA LEU A 120 7.86 12.79 -28.27
C LEU A 120 7.42 11.58 -27.44
N ALA A 121 7.34 10.41 -28.07
CA ALA A 121 6.95 9.16 -27.43
C ALA A 121 7.59 7.96 -28.12
N ILE A 122 7.81 6.88 -27.37
CA ILE A 122 8.13 5.58 -27.94
C ILE A 122 6.88 4.70 -28.08
N VAL A 123 6.93 3.73 -28.98
CA VAL A 123 5.88 2.72 -29.16
C VAL A 123 6.51 1.35 -29.02
N GLU A 124 5.90 0.49 -28.21
CA GLU A 124 6.13 -0.95 -28.20
C GLU A 124 4.83 -1.64 -28.59
N SER A 125 4.92 -2.49 -29.60
CA SER A 125 3.79 -3.26 -30.11
C SER A 125 3.93 -4.72 -29.66
N LYS A 126 2.80 -5.40 -29.57
CA LYS A 126 2.73 -6.84 -29.32
C LYS A 126 1.74 -7.47 -30.29
N ARG A 127 1.84 -8.79 -30.47
CA ARG A 127 0.83 -9.55 -31.22
C ARG A 127 -0.56 -9.35 -30.61
N TRP A 128 -1.58 -9.43 -31.47
CA TRP A 128 -2.98 -9.34 -31.10
C TRP A 128 -3.31 -10.12 -29.83
N ILE A 129 -4.07 -9.49 -28.93
CA ILE A 129 -4.59 -10.04 -27.67
C ILE A 129 -3.55 -10.65 -26.72
N LEU A 130 -2.25 -10.40 -26.92
CA LEU A 130 -1.23 -10.80 -25.95
C LEU A 130 -1.46 -10.03 -24.64
N PRO A 131 -1.56 -10.71 -23.47
CA PRO A 131 -1.63 -10.03 -22.18
C PRO A 131 -0.41 -9.12 -21.97
N LEU A 132 -0.65 -7.89 -21.54
CA LEU A 132 0.43 -6.89 -21.40
C LEU A 132 1.17 -6.99 -20.06
N ASP A 133 0.55 -7.58 -19.03
CA ASP A 133 1.12 -7.70 -17.66
C ASP A 133 1.60 -9.09 -17.28
N ARG A 134 1.60 -10.03 -18.24
CA ARG A 134 2.08 -11.39 -17.99
C ARG A 134 3.26 -11.72 -18.88
N GLY A 135 4.29 -12.28 -18.28
CA GLY A 135 5.37 -12.95 -19.00
C GLY A 135 4.92 -14.30 -19.56
N ASP A 136 5.62 -14.80 -20.58
CA ASP A 136 5.65 -16.25 -20.85
C ASP A 136 6.61 -16.90 -19.84
N ASP A 137 6.54 -18.23 -19.62
CA ASP A 137 7.34 -19.06 -18.67
C ASP A 137 8.85 -18.75 -18.53
N LYS A 138 9.43 -17.96 -19.45
CA LYS A 138 10.85 -17.59 -19.49
C LYS A 138 11.14 -16.11 -19.72
N LYS A 139 10.15 -15.26 -20.04
CA LYS A 139 10.37 -13.85 -20.43
C LYS A 139 9.54 -12.92 -19.56
N ALA A 140 10.11 -11.75 -19.22
CA ALA A 140 9.38 -10.71 -18.50
C ALA A 140 8.15 -10.20 -19.30
N ALA A 141 7.15 -9.69 -18.58
CA ALA A 141 5.93 -9.13 -19.17
C ALA A 141 6.22 -7.96 -20.14
N PRO A 142 5.39 -7.75 -21.17
CA PRO A 142 5.49 -6.58 -22.07
C PRO A 142 5.51 -5.23 -21.33
N SER A 143 4.74 -5.08 -20.25
CA SER A 143 4.76 -3.89 -19.40
C SER A 143 6.14 -3.66 -18.78
N THR A 144 6.76 -4.70 -18.23
CA THR A 144 8.13 -4.67 -17.71
C THR A 144 9.18 -4.25 -18.75
N GLN A 145 9.01 -4.68 -20.01
CA GLN A 145 9.87 -4.26 -21.12
C GLN A 145 9.76 -2.75 -21.40
N MET A 146 8.53 -2.20 -21.42
CA MET A 146 8.30 -0.76 -21.58
C MET A 146 8.94 0.07 -20.46
N LEU A 147 8.84 -0.38 -19.20
CA LEU A 147 9.47 0.30 -18.05
C LEU A 147 10.98 0.41 -18.22
N ARG A 148 11.63 -0.68 -18.64
CA ARG A 148 13.07 -0.72 -18.94
C ARG A 148 13.46 0.31 -20.01
N TYR A 149 12.66 0.42 -21.07
CA TYR A 149 12.91 1.40 -22.14
C TYR A 149 12.78 2.83 -21.64
N LEU A 150 11.68 3.15 -20.95
CA LEU A 150 11.43 4.51 -20.47
C LEU A 150 12.51 5.00 -19.51
N ARG A 151 12.96 4.15 -18.58
CA ARG A 151 14.06 4.50 -17.68
C ARG A 151 15.34 4.81 -18.44
N ARG A 152 15.73 3.92 -19.36
CA ARG A 152 16.94 4.09 -20.16
C ARG A 152 16.86 5.35 -21.04
N ILE A 153 15.69 5.66 -21.59
CA ILE A 153 15.49 6.85 -22.41
C ILE A 153 15.50 8.13 -21.57
N ASP A 154 14.89 8.14 -20.38
CA ASP A 154 14.91 9.31 -19.50
C ASP A 154 16.36 9.71 -19.16
N ASP A 155 17.23 8.72 -18.91
CA ASP A 155 18.67 8.91 -18.72
C ASP A 155 19.38 9.41 -20.00
N LEU A 156 19.14 8.77 -21.15
CA LEU A 156 19.82 9.10 -22.41
C LEU A 156 19.38 10.45 -22.99
N ALA A 157 18.10 10.79 -22.86
CA ALA A 157 17.49 11.98 -23.42
C ALA A 157 17.48 13.17 -22.44
N ASN A 158 18.06 13.01 -21.24
CA ASN A 158 18.05 14.00 -20.15
C ASN A 158 16.62 14.51 -19.85
N GLY A 159 15.66 13.59 -19.78
CA GLY A 159 14.25 13.89 -19.50
C GLY A 159 13.46 14.60 -20.59
N LYS A 160 14.00 14.74 -21.81
CA LYS A 160 13.25 15.32 -22.95
C LYS A 160 12.14 14.39 -23.48
N LEU A 161 12.35 13.07 -23.42
CA LEU A 161 11.37 12.06 -23.82
C LEU A 161 11.01 11.23 -22.59
N ARG A 162 9.74 11.30 -22.19
CA ARG A 162 9.21 10.63 -21.00
C ARG A 162 7.96 9.80 -21.24
N TRP A 163 7.47 9.73 -22.47
CA TRP A 163 6.21 9.06 -22.80
C TRP A 163 6.44 7.76 -23.58
N GLY A 164 5.69 6.73 -23.24
CA GLY A 164 5.70 5.45 -23.92
C GLY A 164 4.31 4.89 -24.15
N ILE A 165 4.07 4.34 -25.33
CA ILE A 165 2.82 3.70 -25.73
C ILE A 165 3.07 2.20 -25.85
N LEU A 166 2.36 1.38 -25.08
CA LEU A 166 2.39 -0.08 -25.18
C LEU A 166 1.02 -0.57 -25.67
N THR A 167 0.98 -1.38 -26.73
CA THR A 167 -0.29 -1.88 -27.25
C THR A 167 -0.19 -3.26 -27.89
N ASN A 168 -1.26 -4.04 -27.76
CA ASN A 168 -1.49 -5.29 -28.50
C ASN A 168 -2.54 -5.13 -29.62
N GLY A 169 -2.83 -3.88 -30.02
CA GLY A 169 -3.87 -3.52 -30.99
C GLY A 169 -5.24 -3.25 -30.36
N ALA A 170 -5.68 -4.12 -29.44
CA ALA A 170 -6.96 -3.94 -28.74
C ALA A 170 -6.81 -2.96 -27.56
N ARG A 171 -5.85 -3.22 -26.68
CA ARG A 171 -5.57 -2.39 -25.51
C ARG A 171 -4.40 -1.45 -25.77
N TRP A 172 -4.55 -0.21 -25.33
CA TRP A 172 -3.58 0.86 -25.51
C TRP A 172 -3.22 1.44 -24.15
N ARG A 173 -1.93 1.40 -23.82
CA ARG A 173 -1.40 1.96 -22.57
C ARG A 173 -0.50 3.15 -22.83
N LEU A 174 -0.68 4.20 -22.05
CA LEU A 174 0.19 5.35 -21.98
C LEU A 174 0.95 5.32 -20.65
N TYR A 175 2.28 5.28 -20.74
CA TYR A 175 3.21 5.33 -19.61
C TYR A 175 3.93 6.68 -19.56
N TYR A 176 4.21 7.14 -18.34
CA TYR A 176 4.95 8.38 -18.08
C TYR A 176 6.14 8.12 -17.16
N ALA A 177 7.36 8.34 -17.63
CA ALA A 177 8.60 8.11 -16.87
C ALA A 177 8.71 9.01 -15.62
N GLY A 178 8.02 10.15 -15.60
CA GLY A 178 7.98 11.05 -14.43
C GLY A 178 6.92 10.69 -13.39
N ALA A 179 6.21 9.57 -13.56
CA ALA A 179 5.28 9.07 -12.57
C ALA A 179 5.99 8.56 -11.30
N ARG A 180 5.30 8.57 -10.15
CA ARG A 180 5.82 8.08 -8.86
C ARG A 180 6.18 6.59 -8.94
N SER A 181 5.27 5.81 -9.51
CA SER A 181 5.54 4.44 -9.94
C SER A 181 5.04 4.30 -11.37
N VAL A 182 5.99 4.31 -12.31
CA VAL A 182 5.72 4.18 -13.75
C VAL A 182 5.01 2.85 -14.04
N ALA A 183 5.25 1.83 -13.21
CA ALA A 183 4.59 0.53 -13.32
C ALA A 183 3.08 0.60 -13.05
N GLU A 184 2.60 1.52 -12.20
CA GLU A 184 1.19 1.62 -11.78
C GLU A 184 0.43 2.75 -12.45
N GLN A 185 1.09 3.89 -12.55
CA GLN A 185 0.53 5.11 -13.06
C GLN A 185 0.70 5.10 -14.57
N PHE A 186 -0.03 4.19 -15.22
CA PHE A 186 -0.32 4.23 -16.65
C PHE A 186 -1.80 4.54 -16.86
N TYR A 187 -2.15 4.88 -18.09
CA TYR A 187 -3.53 4.96 -18.55
C TYR A 187 -3.76 3.87 -19.59
N GLU A 188 -4.73 2.98 -19.38
CA GLU A 188 -5.13 1.95 -20.34
C GLU A 188 -6.56 2.20 -20.83
N ILE A 189 -6.76 1.99 -22.13
CA ILE A 189 -8.09 1.85 -22.72
C ILE A 189 -8.13 0.67 -23.70
N ASP A 190 -9.18 -0.14 -23.61
CA ASP A 190 -9.52 -1.18 -24.58
C ASP A 190 -10.34 -0.55 -25.72
N LEU A 191 -9.66 -0.25 -26.82
CA LEU A 191 -10.26 0.41 -27.98
C LEU A 191 -11.33 -0.48 -28.62
N MET A 192 -11.14 -1.80 -28.64
CA MET A 192 -12.10 -2.74 -29.22
C MET A 192 -13.40 -2.74 -28.41
N GLN A 193 -13.31 -2.90 -27.08
CA GLN A 193 -14.49 -2.83 -26.22
C GLN A 193 -15.16 -1.46 -26.26
N THR A 194 -14.38 -0.37 -26.40
CA THR A 194 -14.90 0.99 -26.50
C THR A 194 -15.82 1.16 -27.71
N LEU A 195 -15.46 0.58 -28.86
CA LEU A 195 -16.28 0.59 -30.08
C LEU A 195 -17.61 -0.17 -29.90
N ASP A 196 -17.68 -1.14 -28.99
CA ASP A 196 -18.89 -1.91 -28.71
C ASP A 196 -19.82 -1.26 -27.67
N LEU A 197 -19.41 -0.14 -27.05
CA LEU A 197 -20.23 0.54 -26.04
C LEU A 197 -21.51 1.12 -26.65
N PRO A 198 -22.67 1.00 -25.97
CA PRO A 198 -23.94 1.53 -26.49
C PRO A 198 -24.14 3.03 -26.20
N ASN A 199 -23.83 3.51 -25.00
CA ASN A 199 -24.17 4.88 -24.56
C ASN A 199 -22.97 5.81 -24.38
N GLU A 200 -21.78 5.25 -24.14
CA GLU A 200 -20.58 6.02 -23.76
C GLU A 200 -19.47 5.96 -24.82
N ARG A 201 -19.73 5.28 -25.94
CA ARG A 201 -18.78 5.09 -27.05
C ARG A 201 -18.16 6.39 -27.52
N SER A 202 -18.99 7.35 -27.91
CA SER A 202 -18.51 8.63 -28.46
C SER A 202 -17.63 9.39 -27.46
N HIS A 203 -17.99 9.33 -26.17
CA HIS A 203 -17.20 9.95 -25.11
C HIS A 203 -15.80 9.33 -25.02
N TYR A 204 -15.71 8.02 -24.80
CA TYR A 204 -14.42 7.35 -24.59
C TYR A 204 -13.59 7.21 -25.86
N LEU A 205 -14.21 7.18 -27.04
CA LEU A 205 -13.49 7.24 -28.31
C LEU A 205 -12.85 8.62 -28.51
N LYS A 206 -13.53 9.69 -28.09
CA LYS A 206 -12.95 11.04 -28.08
C LYS A 206 -11.83 11.16 -27.04
N VAL A 207 -12.00 10.59 -25.85
CA VAL A 207 -10.91 10.49 -24.84
C VAL A 207 -9.71 9.75 -25.44
N PHE A 208 -9.91 8.62 -26.14
CA PHE A 208 -8.84 7.89 -26.82
C PHE A 208 -8.10 8.77 -27.84
N ALA A 209 -8.84 9.44 -28.72
CA ALA A 209 -8.28 10.32 -29.74
C ALA A 209 -7.49 11.48 -29.14
N LEU A 210 -8.00 12.08 -28.06
CA LEU A 210 -7.35 13.18 -27.35
C LEU A 210 -6.12 12.72 -26.57
N VAL A 211 -6.12 11.54 -25.94
CA VAL A 211 -5.00 11.09 -25.12
C VAL A 211 -3.86 10.52 -25.96
N PHE A 212 -4.15 9.74 -27.01
CA PHE A 212 -3.11 9.12 -27.85
C PHE A 212 -2.77 9.94 -29.10
N GLY A 213 -3.55 11.00 -29.38
CA GLY A 213 -3.34 11.91 -30.50
C GLY A 213 -2.02 12.68 -30.41
N ARG A 214 -1.35 12.90 -31.54
CA ARG A 214 -0.10 13.67 -31.63
C ARG A 214 -0.19 15.03 -30.93
N ALA A 215 -1.32 15.72 -31.07
CA ALA A 215 -1.53 17.05 -30.47
C ALA A 215 -1.41 17.04 -28.95
N ALA A 216 -1.75 15.93 -28.28
CA ALA A 216 -1.69 15.79 -26.84
C ALA A 216 -0.27 15.88 -26.28
N PHE A 217 0.73 15.51 -27.09
CA PHE A 217 2.15 15.48 -26.74
C PHE A 217 2.88 16.78 -27.07
N LEU A 218 2.21 17.73 -27.71
CA LEU A 218 2.78 19.03 -28.03
C LEU A 218 2.59 19.98 -26.84
N PRO A 219 3.63 20.75 -26.48
CA PRO A 219 3.49 21.78 -25.47
C PRO A 219 2.62 22.93 -25.98
N ASP A 220 1.80 23.48 -25.10
CA ASP A 220 1.09 24.75 -25.30
C ASP A 220 2.03 25.96 -25.09
N ASP A 221 1.46 27.17 -25.13
CA ASP A 221 2.20 28.43 -24.95
C ASP A 221 2.91 28.54 -23.58
N ASP A 222 2.43 27.80 -22.56
CA ASP A 222 3.04 27.70 -21.23
C ASP A 222 4.06 26.56 -21.13
N GLY A 223 4.33 25.86 -22.24
CA GLY A 223 5.25 24.74 -22.28
C GLY A 223 4.67 23.42 -21.76
N ARG A 224 3.35 23.33 -21.56
CA ARG A 224 2.68 22.16 -20.97
C ARG A 224 1.93 21.35 -22.00
N THR A 225 2.04 20.02 -21.94
CA THR A 225 1.25 19.12 -22.78
C THR A 225 -0.15 18.91 -22.22
N LEU A 226 -1.09 18.40 -23.03
CA LEU A 226 -2.44 18.06 -22.54
C LEU A 226 -2.37 17.09 -21.35
N HIS A 227 -1.52 16.05 -21.45
CA HIS A 227 -1.34 15.08 -20.37
C HIS A 227 -0.86 15.73 -19.09
N GLN A 228 0.05 16.72 -19.17
CA GLN A 228 0.53 17.44 -17.99
C GLN A 228 -0.58 18.27 -17.35
N ARG A 229 -1.43 18.94 -18.15
CA ARG A 229 -2.60 19.66 -17.62
C ARG A 229 -3.61 18.72 -16.97
N ILE A 230 -3.88 17.55 -17.56
CA ILE A 230 -4.75 16.53 -16.95
C ILE A 230 -4.16 16.05 -15.61
N LEU A 231 -2.85 15.79 -15.55
CA LEU A 231 -2.17 15.39 -14.32
C LEU A 231 -2.21 16.48 -13.25
N ASP A 232 -1.98 17.74 -13.62
CA ASP A 232 -2.00 18.88 -12.71
C ASP A 232 -3.40 19.10 -12.11
N GLU A 233 -4.44 19.05 -12.94
CA GLU A 233 -5.84 19.21 -12.52
C GLU A 233 -6.28 18.03 -11.63
N GLY A 234 -5.89 16.80 -11.99
CA GLY A 234 -6.14 15.61 -11.17
C GLY A 234 -5.54 15.73 -9.77
N ARG A 235 -4.26 16.11 -9.67
CA ARG A 235 -3.59 16.32 -8.38
C ARG A 235 -4.25 17.40 -7.55
N PHE A 236 -4.60 18.53 -8.17
CA PHE A 236 -5.27 19.64 -7.47
C PHE A 236 -6.64 19.22 -6.92
N TYR A 237 -7.41 18.46 -7.71
CA TYR A 237 -8.69 17.91 -7.27
C TYR A 237 -8.52 16.93 -6.10
N GLU A 238 -7.59 15.98 -6.22
CA GLU A 238 -7.28 14.99 -5.18
C GLU A 238 -6.84 15.66 -3.86
N GLU A 239 -5.93 16.64 -3.92
CA GLU A 239 -5.48 17.41 -2.74
C GLU A 239 -6.64 18.16 -2.06
N ARG A 240 -7.55 18.74 -2.85
CA ARG A 240 -8.73 19.42 -2.34
C ARG A 240 -9.69 18.44 -1.66
N VAL A 241 -9.98 17.30 -2.30
CA VAL A 241 -10.84 16.25 -1.73
C VAL A 241 -10.22 15.68 -0.45
N ALA A 242 -8.92 15.40 -0.46
CA ALA A 242 -8.21 14.93 0.72
C ALA A 242 -8.29 15.93 1.87
N THR A 243 -8.09 17.23 1.61
CA THR A 243 -8.19 18.30 2.61
C THR A 243 -9.61 18.39 3.17
N SER A 244 -10.62 18.40 2.31
CA SER A 244 -12.03 18.45 2.71
C SER A 244 -12.44 17.22 3.53
N LEU A 245 -12.09 16.02 3.07
CA LEU A 245 -12.33 14.77 3.80
C LEU A 245 -11.64 14.80 5.17
N SER A 246 -10.41 15.30 5.23
CA SER A 246 -9.66 15.50 6.48
C SER A 246 -10.50 16.33 7.47
N GLU A 247 -10.96 17.51 7.07
CA GLU A 247 -11.77 18.41 7.91
C GLU A 247 -13.09 17.76 8.36
N VAL A 248 -13.82 17.11 7.43
CA VAL A 248 -15.06 16.40 7.74
C VAL A 248 -14.82 15.27 8.74
N VAL A 249 -13.75 14.50 8.58
CA VAL A 249 -13.38 13.43 9.50
C VAL A 249 -13.15 13.98 10.92
N PHE A 250 -12.43 15.10 11.00
CA PHE A 250 -12.06 15.71 12.26
C PHE A 250 -13.21 16.38 13.00
N ASP A 251 -14.01 17.13 12.28
CA ASP A 251 -14.97 18.05 12.87
C ASP A 251 -16.35 17.38 13.02
N GLN A 252 -16.58 16.26 12.32
CA GLN A 252 -17.86 15.56 12.32
C GLN A 252 -17.71 14.08 12.62
N VAL A 253 -17.01 13.30 11.79
CA VAL A 253 -17.03 11.83 11.86
C VAL A 253 -16.46 11.30 13.17
N PHE A 254 -15.23 11.69 13.52
CA PHE A 254 -14.55 11.16 14.69
C PHE A 254 -15.23 11.57 16.02
N PRO A 255 -15.62 12.85 16.22
CA PRO A 255 -16.43 13.24 17.38
C PRO A 255 -17.75 12.48 17.50
N GLN A 256 -18.48 12.32 16.39
CA GLN A 256 -19.76 11.59 16.39
C GLN A 256 -19.58 10.11 16.74
N LEU A 257 -18.54 9.45 16.21
CA LEU A 257 -18.22 8.06 16.56
C LEU A 257 -17.84 7.93 18.04
N ALA A 258 -16.97 8.80 18.55
CA ALA A 258 -16.53 8.76 19.94
C ALA A 258 -17.69 8.97 20.92
N ASP A 259 -18.55 9.96 20.68
CA ASP A 259 -19.72 10.25 21.51
C ASP A 259 -20.77 9.12 21.44
N ALA A 260 -21.01 8.54 20.25
CA ALA A 260 -21.94 7.43 20.11
C ALA A 260 -21.45 6.16 20.83
N ILE A 261 -20.15 5.85 20.74
CA ILE A 261 -19.55 4.71 21.45
C ILE A 261 -19.59 4.95 22.96
N PHE A 262 -19.30 6.16 23.43
CA PHE A 262 -19.43 6.52 24.84
C PHE A 262 -20.83 6.32 25.40
N LYS A 263 -21.85 6.79 24.66
CA LYS A 263 -23.25 6.60 25.04
C LYS A 263 -23.66 5.12 25.06
N ALA A 264 -23.11 4.31 24.16
CA ALA A 264 -23.37 2.88 24.10
C ALA A 264 -22.61 2.08 25.18
N ALA A 265 -21.45 2.56 25.63
CA ALA A 265 -20.60 1.91 26.63
C ALA A 265 -20.06 2.91 27.69
N PRO A 266 -20.92 3.44 28.57
CA PRO A 266 -20.53 4.50 29.52
C PRO A 266 -19.56 4.04 30.62
N ALA A 267 -19.38 2.73 30.79
CA ALA A 267 -18.45 2.15 31.76
C ALA A 267 -17.01 1.99 31.22
N ALA A 268 -16.82 2.14 29.90
CA ALA A 268 -15.50 2.04 29.27
C ALA A 268 -14.66 3.29 29.57
N SER A 269 -13.35 3.11 29.67
CA SER A 269 -12.42 4.23 29.80
C SER A 269 -12.35 5.06 28.51
N LEU A 270 -11.99 6.34 28.63
CA LEU A 270 -11.80 7.21 27.46
C LEU A 270 -10.76 6.66 26.47
N SER A 271 -9.75 5.95 26.97
CA SER A 271 -8.74 5.29 26.13
C SER A 271 -9.37 4.15 25.30
N GLU A 272 -10.19 3.30 25.92
CA GLU A 272 -10.90 2.23 25.21
C GLU A 272 -11.88 2.77 24.18
N ILE A 273 -12.63 3.83 24.52
CA ILE A 273 -13.56 4.50 23.61
C ILE A 273 -12.80 5.10 22.42
N ARG A 274 -11.70 5.82 22.68
CA ARG A 274 -10.87 6.40 21.63
C ARG A 274 -10.32 5.33 20.69
N ASN A 275 -9.78 4.24 21.25
CA ASN A 275 -9.25 3.14 20.46
C ASN A 275 -10.34 2.48 19.62
N ALA A 276 -11.53 2.22 20.19
CA ALA A 276 -12.66 1.66 19.45
C ALA A 276 -13.14 2.60 18.32
N ALA A 277 -13.21 3.91 18.57
CA ALA A 277 -13.57 4.90 17.56
C ALA A 277 -12.55 4.94 16.41
N LEU A 278 -11.25 4.92 16.73
CA LEU A 278 -10.18 4.85 15.74
C LEU A 278 -10.23 3.55 14.93
N THR A 279 -10.35 2.40 15.58
CA THR A 279 -10.43 1.11 14.89
C THR A 279 -11.66 1.05 13.97
N LEU A 280 -12.83 1.49 14.43
CA LEU A 280 -14.03 1.52 13.60
C LEU A 280 -13.84 2.44 12.39
N PHE A 281 -13.28 3.63 12.60
CA PHE A 281 -12.96 4.55 11.50
C PHE A 281 -12.00 3.92 10.49
N TYR A 282 -10.96 3.22 10.96
CA TYR A 282 -9.99 2.54 10.08
C TYR A 282 -10.59 1.39 9.30
N ARG A 283 -11.49 0.61 9.90
CA ARG A 283 -12.26 -0.42 9.18
C ARG A 283 -13.08 0.19 8.05
N LEU A 284 -13.78 1.29 8.32
CA LEU A 284 -14.58 1.98 7.31
C LEU A 284 -13.70 2.51 6.17
N LEU A 285 -12.60 3.20 6.47
CA LEU A 285 -11.68 3.68 5.44
C LEU A 285 -11.05 2.55 4.63
N PHE A 286 -10.65 1.46 5.29
CA PHE A 286 -10.11 0.30 4.60
C PHE A 286 -11.14 -0.28 3.62
N ILE A 287 -12.39 -0.47 4.06
CA ILE A 287 -13.45 -1.01 3.20
C ILE A 287 -13.73 -0.06 2.05
N LEU A 288 -13.86 1.25 2.29
CA LEU A 288 -14.08 2.25 1.23
C LEU A 288 -12.98 2.19 0.16
N TYR A 289 -11.73 2.13 0.61
CA TYR A 289 -10.57 2.05 -0.27
C TYR A 289 -10.50 0.73 -1.04
N ALA A 290 -10.72 -0.38 -0.35
CA ALA A 290 -10.65 -1.71 -0.92
C ALA A 290 -11.79 -1.95 -1.91
N GLU A 291 -13.01 -1.49 -1.59
CA GLU A 291 -14.12 -1.51 -2.53
C GLU A 291 -13.83 -0.63 -3.74
N ASP A 292 -13.43 0.64 -3.58
CA ASP A 292 -13.21 1.59 -4.71
C ASP A 292 -12.03 1.20 -5.62
N ARG A 293 -11.04 0.45 -5.10
CA ARG A 293 -9.97 -0.16 -5.92
C ARG A 293 -10.32 -1.53 -6.50
N ASP A 294 -11.55 -2.00 -6.28
CA ASP A 294 -12.03 -3.33 -6.66
C ASP A 294 -11.11 -4.45 -6.12
N LEU A 295 -10.58 -4.24 -4.91
CA LEU A 295 -9.77 -5.19 -4.14
C LEU A 295 -10.66 -6.22 -3.43
N LEU A 296 -11.89 -5.80 -3.09
CA LEU A 296 -12.98 -6.68 -2.68
C LEU A 296 -13.84 -7.04 -3.90
N PRO A 297 -14.57 -8.17 -3.90
CA PRO A 297 -15.30 -8.69 -5.06
C PRO A 297 -16.60 -7.91 -5.35
N VAL A 298 -16.52 -6.58 -5.42
CA VAL A 298 -17.63 -5.64 -5.70
C VAL A 298 -18.32 -5.84 -7.05
N ARG A 299 -17.75 -6.68 -7.92
CA ARG A 299 -18.32 -7.05 -9.23
C ARG A 299 -19.10 -8.36 -9.19
N ASP A 300 -19.03 -9.09 -8.08
CA ASP A 300 -19.86 -10.26 -7.85
C ASP A 300 -21.12 -9.80 -7.12
N ASP A 301 -22.29 -9.99 -7.74
CA ASP A 301 -23.58 -9.64 -7.14
C ASP A 301 -23.75 -10.28 -5.75
N ALA A 302 -23.17 -11.46 -5.52
CA ALA A 302 -23.25 -12.14 -4.23
C ALA A 302 -22.57 -11.39 -3.09
N TYR A 303 -21.39 -10.81 -3.32
CA TYR A 303 -20.73 -9.94 -2.35
C TYR A 303 -21.35 -8.55 -2.33
N ASP A 304 -21.70 -8.03 -3.51
CA ASP A 304 -22.15 -6.65 -3.62
C ASP A 304 -23.43 -6.38 -2.81
N ASP A 305 -24.29 -7.37 -2.59
CA ASP A 305 -25.45 -7.26 -1.68
C ASP A 305 -25.08 -6.91 -0.22
N TYR A 306 -23.85 -7.22 0.21
CA TYR A 306 -23.31 -6.95 1.55
C TYR A 306 -22.32 -5.78 1.57
N SER A 307 -22.00 -5.20 0.41
CA SER A 307 -20.96 -4.19 0.27
C SER A 307 -21.30 -2.90 1.02
N LEU A 308 -20.26 -2.17 1.43
CA LEU A 308 -20.45 -0.84 1.97
C LEU A 308 -21.02 0.08 0.89
N ARG A 309 -20.69 -0.10 -0.39
CA ARG A 309 -21.33 0.59 -1.53
C ARG A 309 -22.86 0.57 -1.47
N ARG A 310 -23.51 -0.56 -1.20
CA ARG A 310 -24.98 -0.61 -1.07
C ARG A 310 -25.51 0.20 0.10
N VAL A 311 -24.76 0.21 1.20
CA VAL A 311 -25.07 1.06 2.36
C VAL A 311 -24.93 2.55 1.98
N ARG A 312 -23.85 2.93 1.27
CA ARG A 312 -23.61 4.30 0.77
C ARG A 312 -24.74 4.77 -0.15
N ASP A 313 -25.16 3.93 -1.08
CA ASP A 313 -26.20 4.24 -2.07
C ASP A 313 -27.58 4.42 -1.42
N ASP A 314 -27.97 3.52 -0.51
CA ASP A 314 -29.23 3.62 0.22
C ASP A 314 -29.27 4.88 1.09
N ILE A 315 -28.19 5.15 1.84
CA ILE A 315 -28.08 6.36 2.67
C ILE A 315 -28.12 7.63 1.82
N GLY A 316 -27.34 7.68 0.74
CA GLY A 316 -27.28 8.83 -0.17
C GLY A 316 -28.64 9.15 -0.77
N LYS A 317 -29.35 8.12 -1.27
CA LYS A 317 -30.71 8.26 -1.81
C LYS A 317 -31.70 8.79 -0.77
N ARG A 318 -31.70 8.20 0.44
CA ARG A 318 -32.62 8.59 1.52
C ARG A 318 -32.35 10.01 2.03
N LYS A 319 -31.08 10.39 2.19
CA LYS A 319 -30.65 11.75 2.53
C LYS A 319 -31.05 12.76 1.46
N GLY A 320 -30.84 12.44 0.17
CA GLY A 320 -31.27 13.28 -0.95
C GLY A 320 -32.78 13.50 -1.03
N GLN A 321 -33.58 12.57 -0.47
CA GLN A 321 -35.03 12.67 -0.36
C GLN A 321 -35.51 13.35 0.94
N GLY A 322 -34.60 13.75 1.83
CA GLY A 322 -34.93 14.35 3.13
C GLY A 322 -35.56 13.37 4.13
N ASP A 323 -35.24 12.08 4.02
CA ASP A 323 -35.76 11.04 4.92
C ASP A 323 -35.18 11.13 6.35
N VAL A 324 -35.87 10.53 7.31
CA VAL A 324 -35.50 10.49 8.74
C VAL A 324 -34.96 9.12 9.11
N PHE A 325 -33.82 9.10 9.81
CA PHE A 325 -33.18 7.87 10.27
C PHE A 325 -33.52 7.59 11.74
N SER A 326 -33.55 6.32 12.12
CA SER A 326 -33.92 5.92 13.49
C SER A 326 -32.74 6.11 14.46
N ASN A 327 -33.02 6.58 15.67
CA ASN A 327 -32.04 6.63 16.75
C ASN A 327 -31.86 5.29 17.48
N THR A 328 -32.72 4.29 17.22
CA THR A 328 -32.76 3.01 17.97
C THR A 328 -32.63 1.78 17.09
N ALA A 329 -33.13 1.84 15.85
CA ALA A 329 -32.83 0.79 14.87
C ALA A 329 -31.35 0.89 14.48
N ALA A 330 -30.74 -0.26 14.16
CA ALA A 330 -29.31 -0.35 13.88
C ALA A 330 -29.05 -1.20 12.63
N ARG A 331 -29.91 -1.05 11.61
CA ARG A 331 -29.80 -1.75 10.34
C ARG A 331 -28.42 -1.54 9.71
N TYR A 332 -27.93 -0.30 9.65
CA TYR A 332 -26.64 0.00 9.03
C TYR A 332 -25.47 -0.45 9.89
N TRP A 333 -25.57 -0.34 11.22
CA TRP A 333 -24.56 -0.89 12.13
C TRP A 333 -24.43 -2.40 11.98
N SER A 334 -25.56 -3.13 11.95
CA SER A 334 -25.56 -4.57 11.73
C SER A 334 -24.92 -4.93 10.40
N ALA A 335 -25.26 -4.23 9.31
CA ALA A 335 -24.64 -4.45 8.00
C ALA A 335 -23.11 -4.26 8.04
N ILE A 336 -22.62 -3.17 8.65
CA ILE A 336 -21.17 -2.90 8.77
C ILE A 336 -20.47 -3.95 9.63
N ARG A 337 -21.09 -4.37 10.74
CA ARG A 337 -20.52 -5.39 11.63
C ARG A 337 -20.44 -6.74 10.93
N ASP A 338 -21.50 -7.11 10.21
CA ASP A 338 -21.56 -8.36 9.45
C ASP A 338 -20.52 -8.32 8.30
N LEU A 339 -20.37 -7.16 7.63
CA LEU A 339 -19.31 -6.93 6.63
C LEU A 339 -17.90 -7.07 7.22
N CYS A 340 -17.63 -6.49 8.40
CA CYS A 340 -16.34 -6.66 9.08
C CYS A 340 -16.07 -8.13 9.44
N HIS A 341 -17.09 -8.87 9.86
CA HIS A 341 -16.98 -10.28 10.18
C HIS A 341 -16.66 -11.13 8.94
N ILE A 342 -17.40 -10.96 7.83
CA ILE A 342 -17.15 -11.72 6.61
C ILE A 342 -15.80 -11.34 5.96
N ILE A 343 -15.32 -10.11 6.12
CA ILE A 343 -13.95 -9.74 5.69
C ILE A 343 -12.90 -10.43 6.57
N ASN A 344 -13.14 -10.56 7.88
CA ASN A 344 -12.21 -11.22 8.79
C ASN A 344 -12.10 -12.72 8.51
N GLU A 345 -13.25 -13.40 8.54
CA GLU A 345 -13.35 -14.88 8.46
C GLU A 345 -13.38 -15.40 7.03
N GLY A 346 -13.65 -14.54 6.05
CA GLY A 346 -14.04 -14.95 4.70
C GLY A 346 -15.47 -15.48 4.65
N ASP A 347 -16.01 -15.54 3.44
CA ASP A 347 -17.28 -16.22 3.16
C ASP A 347 -17.28 -16.76 1.72
N ALA A 348 -17.07 -18.06 1.59
CA ALA A 348 -17.06 -18.77 0.32
C ALA A 348 -18.41 -18.70 -0.42
N SER A 349 -19.53 -18.51 0.29
CA SER A 349 -20.86 -18.47 -0.32
C SER A 349 -21.11 -17.23 -1.17
N ILE A 350 -20.34 -16.16 -0.92
CA ILE A 350 -20.36 -14.90 -1.65
C ILE A 350 -19.03 -14.62 -2.37
N GLY A 351 -18.15 -15.62 -2.45
CA GLY A 351 -16.87 -15.51 -3.15
C GLY A 351 -15.84 -14.59 -2.47
N LEU A 352 -15.99 -14.34 -1.16
CA LEU A 352 -15.10 -13.47 -0.39
C LEU A 352 -14.03 -14.31 0.33
N PRO A 353 -12.73 -14.15 0.04
CA PRO A 353 -11.68 -14.80 0.84
C PRO A 353 -11.56 -14.12 2.22
N PRO A 354 -11.07 -14.85 3.24
CA PRO A 354 -10.64 -14.23 4.49
C PRO A 354 -9.48 -13.28 4.24
N TYR A 355 -9.61 -12.06 4.73
CA TYR A 355 -8.55 -11.06 4.72
C TYR A 355 -7.89 -10.93 6.09
N ASN A 356 -7.83 -12.03 6.85
CA ASN A 356 -7.35 -12.12 8.24
C ASN A 356 -6.25 -11.10 8.56
N GLY A 357 -6.61 -10.10 9.36
CA GLY A 357 -5.74 -9.01 9.76
C GLY A 357 -6.22 -8.45 11.09
N GLY A 358 -5.29 -8.16 11.99
CA GLY A 358 -5.60 -7.66 13.34
C GLY A 358 -6.53 -6.43 13.38
N LEU A 359 -6.71 -5.73 12.26
CA LEU A 359 -7.70 -4.65 12.12
C LEU A 359 -9.16 -5.16 12.24
N PHE A 360 -9.52 -6.28 11.62
CA PHE A 360 -10.89 -6.82 11.61
C PHE A 360 -11.14 -7.86 12.71
N ASP A 361 -10.08 -8.30 13.38
CA ASP A 361 -10.14 -9.19 14.53
C ASP A 361 -11.01 -8.62 15.66
N GLN A 362 -12.03 -9.39 16.04
CA GLN A 362 -12.99 -9.02 17.08
C GLN A 362 -12.41 -9.17 18.48
N GLU A 363 -11.45 -10.06 18.69
CA GLU A 363 -10.80 -10.26 20.00
C GLU A 363 -9.90 -9.08 20.36
N ARG A 364 -9.32 -8.41 19.36
CA ARG A 364 -8.52 -7.19 19.55
C ARG A 364 -9.37 -5.95 19.87
N THR A 365 -10.69 -5.97 19.62
CA THR A 365 -11.59 -4.82 19.83
C THR A 365 -12.93 -5.20 20.49
N PRO A 366 -12.89 -5.76 21.72
CA PRO A 366 -14.08 -6.31 22.37
C PRO A 366 -15.19 -5.28 22.61
N LEU A 367 -14.84 -4.00 22.77
CA LEU A 367 -15.80 -2.92 22.95
C LEU A 367 -16.75 -2.80 21.75
N LEU A 368 -16.23 -2.84 20.52
CA LEU A 368 -17.04 -2.75 19.29
C LEU A 368 -17.98 -3.94 19.13
N SER A 369 -17.55 -5.13 19.58
CA SER A 369 -18.38 -6.35 19.57
C SER A 369 -19.52 -6.30 20.60
N SER A 370 -19.41 -5.46 21.63
CA SER A 370 -20.37 -5.36 22.73
C SER A 370 -21.46 -4.29 22.56
N ILE A 371 -21.31 -3.38 21.58
CA ILE A 371 -22.18 -2.21 21.41
C ILE A 371 -23.07 -2.28 20.16
N GLN A 372 -24.05 -1.37 20.12
CA GLN A 372 -24.92 -1.15 18.97
C GLN A 372 -25.11 0.34 18.71
N LEU A 373 -24.86 0.79 17.47
CA LEU A 373 -25.03 2.19 17.07
C LEU A 373 -26.33 2.38 16.28
N GLY A 374 -27.04 3.48 16.54
CA GLY A 374 -28.30 3.80 15.86
C GLY A 374 -28.11 4.23 14.39
N ASP A 375 -29.10 3.95 13.55
CA ASP A 375 -29.08 4.25 12.10
C ASP A 375 -28.80 5.71 11.79
N GLN A 376 -29.29 6.64 12.62
CA GLN A 376 -29.02 8.07 12.45
C GLN A 376 -27.52 8.38 12.48
N VAL A 377 -26.81 7.90 13.50
CA VAL A 377 -25.37 8.13 13.67
C VAL A 377 -24.59 7.47 12.53
N VAL A 378 -24.90 6.21 12.23
CA VAL A 378 -24.20 5.47 11.16
C VAL A 378 -24.45 6.12 9.80
N ALA A 379 -25.69 6.56 9.53
CA ALA A 379 -26.00 7.24 8.28
C ALA A 379 -25.26 8.57 8.13
N ASP A 380 -25.16 9.37 9.20
CA ASP A 380 -24.41 10.62 9.19
C ASP A 380 -22.92 10.39 8.91
N VAL A 381 -22.32 9.41 9.60
CA VAL A 381 -20.90 9.04 9.41
C VAL A 381 -20.63 8.52 8.00
N ILE A 382 -21.41 7.56 7.52
CA ILE A 382 -21.20 6.98 6.18
C ILE A 382 -21.46 8.02 5.09
N TYR A 383 -22.47 8.88 5.25
CA TYR A 383 -22.73 9.95 4.30
C TYR A 383 -21.55 10.92 4.21
N ALA A 384 -21.02 11.35 5.36
CA ALA A 384 -19.88 12.25 5.45
C ALA A 384 -18.59 11.67 4.83
N LEU A 385 -18.40 10.34 4.92
CA LEU A 385 -17.29 9.65 4.27
C LEU A 385 -17.55 9.35 2.78
N SER A 386 -18.80 9.41 2.32
CA SER A 386 -19.14 8.97 0.96
C SER A 386 -19.29 10.11 -0.03
N PHE A 387 -19.64 11.30 0.43
CA PHE A 387 -20.01 12.41 -0.42
C PHE A 387 -19.25 13.68 -0.02
N ASP A 388 -18.76 14.41 -1.02
CA ASP A 388 -18.19 15.73 -0.82
C ASP A 388 -19.33 16.70 -0.44
N THR A 389 -19.43 16.96 0.86
CA THR A 389 -20.42 17.87 1.45
C THR A 389 -20.12 19.35 1.20
N THR A 390 -18.94 19.69 0.69
CA THR A 390 -18.53 21.08 0.42
C THR A 390 -18.97 21.56 -0.97
N LEU A 391 -19.15 20.64 -1.92
CA LEU A 391 -19.60 20.93 -3.27
C LEU A 391 -21.13 20.86 -3.38
N ALA A 392 -21.71 21.84 -4.09
CA ALA A 392 -23.15 21.90 -4.34
C ALA A 392 -23.69 20.67 -5.10
N SER A 393 -22.84 19.95 -5.82
CA SER A 393 -23.19 18.80 -6.65
C SER A 393 -23.15 17.45 -5.93
N GLN A 394 -22.92 17.38 -4.61
CA GLN A 394 -22.94 16.15 -3.80
C GLN A 394 -22.23 14.98 -4.50
N ARG A 395 -20.99 15.21 -4.93
CA ARG A 395 -20.22 14.20 -5.67
C ARG A 395 -19.73 13.11 -4.73
N TYR A 396 -19.68 11.89 -5.23
CA TYR A 396 -19.10 10.76 -4.52
C TYR A 396 -17.61 10.98 -4.30
N ILE A 397 -17.12 10.65 -3.12
CA ILE A 397 -15.68 10.60 -2.84
C ILE A 397 -15.15 9.28 -3.40
N ASN A 398 -14.27 9.38 -4.39
CA ASN A 398 -13.60 8.24 -5.01
C ASN A 398 -12.29 7.96 -4.29
N TYR A 399 -12.28 6.93 -3.43
CA TYR A 399 -11.09 6.58 -2.66
C TYR A 399 -9.99 5.98 -3.52
N ARG A 400 -10.26 5.53 -4.76
CA ARG A 400 -9.28 4.99 -5.72
C ARG A 400 -8.14 5.96 -6.03
N ASN A 401 -8.43 7.25 -6.04
CA ASN A 401 -7.47 8.29 -6.42
C ASN A 401 -6.76 8.88 -5.19
N LEU A 402 -7.24 8.60 -3.98
CA LEU A 402 -6.57 9.05 -2.76
C LEU A 402 -5.28 8.26 -2.54
N SER A 403 -4.19 8.97 -2.34
CA SER A 403 -2.89 8.38 -2.04
C SER A 403 -2.83 7.89 -0.59
N VAL A 404 -1.98 6.90 -0.32
CA VAL A 404 -1.73 6.42 1.05
C VAL A 404 -1.15 7.54 1.93
N GLU A 405 -0.40 8.48 1.33
CA GLU A 405 0.07 9.71 1.97
C GLU A 405 -1.08 10.59 2.47
N GLN A 406 -2.09 10.84 1.62
CA GLN A 406 -3.24 11.67 1.98
C GLN A 406 -4.01 11.04 3.15
N LEU A 407 -4.19 9.72 3.14
CA LEU A 407 -4.78 8.98 4.26
C LEU A 407 -3.89 9.03 5.51
N GLY A 408 -2.58 8.83 5.35
CA GLY A 408 -1.57 8.99 6.40
C GLY A 408 -1.69 10.31 7.15
N SER A 409 -1.90 11.40 6.41
CA SER A 409 -2.08 12.74 7.00
C SER A 409 -3.36 12.88 7.83
N ILE A 410 -4.45 12.21 7.44
CA ILE A 410 -5.70 12.15 8.21
C ILE A 410 -5.45 11.35 9.49
N TYR A 411 -4.72 10.24 9.39
CA TYR A 411 -4.41 9.38 10.53
C TYR A 411 -3.53 10.07 11.58
N GLU A 412 -2.42 10.67 11.17
CA GLU A 412 -1.50 11.36 12.08
C GLU A 412 -2.21 12.49 12.84
N ARG A 413 -3.02 13.28 12.14
CA ARG A 413 -3.80 14.35 12.76
C ARG A 413 -4.88 13.83 13.73
N LEU A 414 -5.39 12.60 13.56
CA LEU A 414 -6.30 11.97 14.53
C LEU A 414 -5.56 11.54 15.81
N LEU A 415 -4.30 11.11 15.70
CA LEU A 415 -3.47 10.75 16.86
C LEU A 415 -3.18 11.95 17.77
N GLU A 416 -3.15 13.15 17.20
CA GLU A 416 -2.98 14.41 17.94
C GLU A 416 -4.21 14.79 18.79
N ARG A 417 -5.29 14.00 18.76
CA ARG A 417 -6.53 14.29 19.46
C ARG A 417 -6.74 13.39 20.67
N GLU A 418 -7.28 13.98 21.72
CA GLU A 418 -7.68 13.29 22.94
C GLU A 418 -9.17 13.49 23.23
N LEU A 419 -9.76 12.50 23.89
CA LEU A 419 -11.13 12.57 24.37
C LEU A 419 -11.14 13.16 25.77
N VAL A 420 -12.02 14.13 26.00
CA VAL A 420 -12.21 14.76 27.31
C VAL A 420 -13.69 14.69 27.66
N LEU A 421 -13.99 14.38 28.93
CA LEU A 421 -15.37 14.39 29.43
C LEU A 421 -15.86 15.83 29.59
N GLU A 422 -17.05 16.12 29.07
CA GLU A 422 -17.79 17.36 29.31
C GLU A 422 -19.19 17.04 29.89
N GLU A 423 -19.91 18.07 30.33
CA GLU A 423 -21.26 17.89 30.90
C GLU A 423 -22.21 17.25 29.86
N GLY A 424 -22.45 15.95 30.02
CA GLY A 424 -23.40 15.18 29.20
C GLY A 424 -22.84 14.53 27.93
N GLY A 425 -21.52 14.51 27.73
CA GLY A 425 -20.91 13.90 26.54
C GLY A 425 -19.38 13.87 26.55
N ILE A 426 -18.81 13.64 25.37
CA ILE A 426 -17.36 13.71 25.13
C ILE A 426 -17.06 14.84 24.15
N ASP A 427 -16.00 15.59 24.44
CA ASP A 427 -15.39 16.54 23.51
C ASP A 427 -14.07 15.98 22.97
N VAL A 428 -13.74 16.34 21.73
CA VAL A 428 -12.49 15.95 21.07
C VAL A 428 -11.59 17.16 21.00
N ARG A 429 -10.48 17.14 21.74
CA ARG A 429 -9.56 18.27 21.82
C ARG A 429 -8.21 17.96 21.19
N LEU A 430 -7.60 19.00 20.63
CA LEU A 430 -6.22 18.93 20.16
C LEU A 430 -5.28 18.89 21.36
N ASN A 431 -4.49 17.83 21.47
CA ASN A 431 -3.41 17.78 22.43
C ASN A 431 -2.17 18.44 21.82
N VAL A 432 -2.06 19.77 22.00
CA VAL A 432 -0.96 20.59 21.43
C VAL A 432 0.42 20.17 21.95
N PHE A 433 0.48 19.53 23.11
CA PHE A 433 1.72 18.98 23.68
C PHE A 433 2.08 17.62 23.10
N ALA A 434 1.11 16.87 22.56
CA ALA A 434 1.37 15.61 21.87
C ALA A 434 2.38 15.83 20.73
N ARG A 435 2.21 16.86 19.88
CA ARG A 435 3.10 17.14 18.74
C ARG A 435 4.56 17.43 19.10
N LYS A 436 4.79 18.23 20.16
CA LYS A 436 6.15 18.58 20.61
C LYS A 436 6.79 17.47 21.45
N GLY A 437 5.99 16.66 22.13
CA GLY A 437 6.45 15.54 22.95
C GLY A 437 6.65 14.24 22.19
N SER A 438 5.82 13.95 21.17
CA SER A 438 5.88 12.73 20.36
C SER A 438 6.81 12.84 19.15
N GLY A 439 7.09 14.06 18.67
CA GLY A 439 7.89 14.26 17.46
C GLY A 439 7.21 13.77 16.17
N SER A 440 5.89 13.55 16.19
CA SER A 440 5.11 13.07 15.04
C SER A 440 5.00 14.16 13.96
N TYR A 441 6.00 14.23 13.08
CA TYR A 441 6.01 15.09 11.90
C TYR A 441 5.97 14.24 10.64
N TYR A 442 5.00 14.55 9.78
CA TYR A 442 4.98 14.00 8.45
C TYR A 442 6.22 14.44 7.66
N THR A 443 6.86 13.48 6.97
CA THR A 443 7.99 13.77 6.09
C THR A 443 7.47 13.92 4.65
N PRO A 444 7.63 15.10 4.01
CA PRO A 444 7.22 15.31 2.63
C PRO A 444 7.77 14.24 1.67
N ASP A 445 6.94 13.79 0.73
CA ASP A 445 7.27 12.70 -0.20
C ASP A 445 8.56 12.94 -1.00
N ALA A 446 8.80 14.18 -1.43
CA ALA A 446 10.04 14.54 -2.14
C ALA A 446 11.31 14.28 -1.30
N LEU A 447 11.22 14.43 0.03
CA LEU A 447 12.32 14.11 0.93
C LEU A 447 12.43 12.61 1.17
N VAL A 448 11.31 11.90 1.31
CA VAL A 448 11.29 10.43 1.42
C VAL A 448 11.94 9.79 0.20
N SER A 449 11.50 10.17 -1.00
CA SER A 449 12.02 9.69 -2.27
C SER A 449 13.52 9.98 -2.42
N LEU A 450 13.97 11.18 -2.03
CA LEU A 450 15.39 11.53 -2.03
C LEU A 450 16.19 10.65 -1.07
N ILE A 451 15.73 10.48 0.16
CA ILE A 451 16.42 9.67 1.17
C ILE A 451 16.55 8.22 0.69
N ILE A 452 15.45 7.60 0.22
CA ILE A 452 15.47 6.23 -0.29
C ILE A 452 16.46 6.11 -1.47
N LYS A 453 16.41 7.04 -2.41
CA LYS A 453 17.31 7.03 -3.57
C LYS A 453 18.78 7.11 -3.16
N GLU A 454 19.13 8.00 -2.25
CA GLU A 454 20.52 8.22 -1.84
C GLU A 454 21.05 7.18 -0.84
N THR A 455 20.17 6.50 -0.08
CA THR A 455 20.59 5.47 0.89
C THR A 455 20.43 4.04 0.36
N VAL A 456 19.26 3.69 -0.18
CA VAL A 456 18.94 2.35 -0.67
C VAL A 456 19.38 2.16 -2.11
N GLY A 457 19.37 3.21 -2.93
CA GLY A 457 19.80 3.16 -4.33
C GLY A 457 21.18 2.53 -4.56
N PRO A 458 22.24 2.97 -3.85
CA PRO A 458 23.57 2.36 -3.95
C PRO A 458 23.61 0.88 -3.53
N LEU A 459 22.67 0.43 -2.70
CA LEU A 459 22.61 -0.97 -2.26
C LEU A 459 21.96 -1.87 -3.30
N VAL A 460 21.04 -1.36 -4.12
CA VAL A 460 20.33 -2.17 -5.13
C VAL A 460 21.01 -2.17 -6.50
N GLU A 461 21.87 -1.19 -6.77
CA GLU A 461 22.53 -1.04 -8.07
C GLU A 461 23.41 -2.27 -8.41
N GLY A 462 23.16 -2.87 -9.59
CA GLY A 462 23.90 -4.04 -10.07
C GLY A 462 23.59 -5.36 -9.36
N ARG A 463 22.62 -5.40 -8.43
CA ARG A 463 22.17 -6.64 -7.78
C ARG A 463 21.15 -7.38 -8.62
N SER A 464 21.10 -8.72 -8.46
CA SER A 464 20.01 -9.52 -8.99
C SER A 464 18.71 -9.29 -8.21
N ALA A 465 17.58 -9.68 -8.80
CA ALA A 465 16.27 -9.58 -8.16
C ALA A 465 16.22 -10.30 -6.79
N GLU A 466 16.83 -11.49 -6.69
CA GLU A 466 16.92 -12.27 -5.45
C GLU A 466 17.78 -11.55 -4.39
N GLN A 467 18.92 -10.99 -4.80
CA GLN A 467 19.81 -10.26 -3.89
C GLN A 467 19.20 -8.94 -3.38
N ILE A 468 18.28 -8.34 -4.13
CA ILE A 468 17.49 -7.20 -3.66
C ILE A 468 16.47 -7.68 -2.62
N LEU A 469 15.78 -8.79 -2.88
CA LEU A 469 14.80 -9.38 -1.95
C LEU A 469 15.41 -9.93 -0.65
N ASP A 470 16.73 -10.08 -0.57
CA ASP A 470 17.44 -10.49 0.64
C ASP A 470 17.86 -9.29 1.52
N LEU A 471 17.66 -8.05 1.07
CA LEU A 471 17.90 -6.86 1.88
C LEU A 471 16.94 -6.78 3.07
N LYS A 472 17.42 -6.32 4.22
CA LYS A 472 16.63 -6.07 5.43
C LYS A 472 16.76 -4.59 5.78
N ILE A 473 15.67 -3.83 5.68
CA ILE A 473 15.67 -2.37 5.83
C ILE A 473 14.64 -1.98 6.90
N CYS A 474 15.09 -1.21 7.89
CA CYS A 474 14.28 -0.82 9.04
C CYS A 474 14.07 0.69 9.10
N ASP A 475 12.84 1.12 9.34
CA ASP A 475 12.53 2.47 9.84
C ASP A 475 12.29 2.40 11.37
N PRO A 476 13.22 2.89 12.21
CA PRO A 476 13.12 2.77 13.67
C PRO A 476 12.16 3.77 14.32
N ALA A 477 11.51 4.65 13.54
CA ALA A 477 10.51 5.61 14.00
C ALA A 477 9.47 5.83 12.89
N MET A 478 8.83 4.73 12.48
CA MET A 478 8.11 4.66 11.20
C MET A 478 6.84 5.51 11.11
N GLY A 479 6.27 5.95 12.24
CA GLY A 479 4.99 6.65 12.27
C GLY A 479 3.91 5.85 11.53
N SER A 480 3.12 6.52 10.70
CA SER A 480 2.11 5.89 9.83
C SER A 480 2.67 5.00 8.70
N GLY A 481 3.98 4.77 8.61
CA GLY A 481 4.61 3.88 7.63
C GLY A 481 4.85 4.50 6.25
N HIS A 482 4.87 5.83 6.12
CA HIS A 482 5.02 6.49 4.81
C HIS A 482 6.35 6.12 4.11
N PHE A 483 7.47 6.16 4.84
CA PHE A 483 8.77 5.68 4.33
C PHE A 483 8.71 4.22 3.89
N LEU A 484 8.02 3.37 4.67
CA LEU A 484 7.89 1.95 4.37
C LEU A 484 7.11 1.70 3.08
N THR A 485 6.00 2.42 2.86
CA THR A 485 5.22 2.32 1.60
C THR A 485 6.04 2.75 0.38
N SER A 486 6.75 3.89 0.48
CA SER A 486 7.64 4.36 -0.60
C SER A 486 8.83 3.43 -0.83
N LEU A 487 9.32 2.78 0.23
CA LEU A 487 10.38 1.77 0.13
C LEU A 487 9.89 0.52 -0.63
N VAL A 488 8.66 0.05 -0.36
CA VAL A 488 8.06 -1.05 -1.10
C VAL A 488 8.01 -0.75 -2.59
N ASP A 489 7.55 0.45 -2.97
CA ASP A 489 7.52 0.88 -4.38
C ASP A 489 8.90 0.85 -5.01
N TYR A 490 9.84 1.54 -4.37
CA TYR A 490 11.19 1.66 -4.87
C TYR A 490 11.85 0.29 -5.08
N LEU A 491 11.78 -0.60 -4.09
CA LEU A 491 12.37 -1.93 -4.19
C LEU A 491 11.64 -2.80 -5.22
N SER A 492 10.32 -2.71 -5.31
CA SER A 492 9.54 -3.50 -6.27
C SER A 492 9.89 -3.14 -7.71
N ASP A 493 9.98 -1.85 -8.01
CA ASP A 493 10.43 -1.36 -9.32
C ASP A 493 11.84 -1.85 -9.63
N ARG A 494 12.76 -1.80 -8.66
CA ARG A 494 14.14 -2.29 -8.83
C ARG A 494 14.21 -3.81 -9.03
N VAL A 495 13.36 -4.59 -8.35
CA VAL A 495 13.25 -6.05 -8.52
C VAL A 495 12.75 -6.37 -9.93
N ILE A 496 11.67 -5.73 -10.38
CA ILE A 496 11.08 -5.95 -11.71
C ILE A 496 12.09 -5.60 -12.81
N GLU A 497 12.82 -4.50 -12.67
CA GLU A 497 13.87 -4.12 -13.60
C GLU A 497 15.04 -5.10 -13.62
N ALA A 498 15.47 -5.59 -12.45
CA ALA A 498 16.53 -6.60 -12.37
C ALA A 498 16.10 -7.92 -13.02
N MET A 499 14.81 -8.29 -12.92
CA MET A 499 14.25 -9.42 -13.66
C MET A 499 14.26 -9.17 -15.17
N ALA A 500 13.94 -7.96 -15.61
CA ALA A 500 13.91 -7.56 -17.01
C ALA A 500 15.30 -7.51 -17.66
N ALA A 501 16.35 -7.31 -16.86
CA ALA A 501 17.72 -7.18 -17.35
C ALA A 501 18.35 -8.52 -17.76
N VAL A 502 17.71 -9.65 -17.46
CA VAL A 502 18.20 -11.00 -17.78
C VAL A 502 17.23 -11.72 -18.72
N ASP A 503 17.76 -12.58 -19.60
CA ASP A 503 16.93 -13.36 -20.54
C ASP A 503 16.01 -14.36 -19.84
N VAL A 504 16.43 -14.90 -18.69
CA VAL A 504 15.68 -15.85 -17.87
C VAL A 504 15.90 -15.48 -16.40
N SER A 505 14.84 -15.09 -15.71
CA SER A 505 14.87 -14.78 -14.28
C SER A 505 14.37 -15.98 -13.45
N PRO A 506 15.15 -16.50 -12.48
CA PRO A 506 14.66 -17.52 -11.54
C PRO A 506 13.46 -17.04 -10.72
N LEU A 507 13.39 -15.74 -10.42
CA LEU A 507 12.26 -15.14 -9.74
C LEU A 507 10.96 -15.22 -10.55
N ALA A 508 11.00 -15.16 -11.89
CA ALA A 508 9.79 -15.25 -12.72
C ALA A 508 9.05 -16.58 -12.50
N ALA A 509 9.79 -17.69 -12.38
CA ALA A 509 9.18 -18.99 -12.08
C ALA A 509 8.56 -19.05 -10.67
N ARG A 510 9.13 -18.33 -9.70
CA ARG A 510 8.56 -18.22 -8.34
C ARG A 510 7.28 -17.39 -8.32
N ILE A 511 7.25 -16.31 -9.09
CA ILE A 511 6.06 -15.46 -9.25
C ILE A 511 4.92 -16.27 -9.86
N GLU A 512 5.20 -17.05 -10.91
CA GLU A 512 4.19 -17.88 -11.55
C GLU A 512 3.68 -18.99 -10.61
N ALA A 513 4.57 -19.66 -9.87
CA ALA A 513 4.15 -20.63 -8.87
C ALA A 513 3.25 -20.00 -7.78
N MET A 514 3.56 -18.79 -7.32
CA MET A 514 2.74 -18.08 -6.33
C MET A 514 1.38 -17.69 -6.91
N ARG A 515 1.34 -17.25 -8.18
CA ARG A 515 0.11 -16.97 -8.92
C ARG A 515 -0.75 -18.21 -9.04
N GLU A 516 -0.19 -19.34 -9.45
CA GLU A 516 -0.89 -20.62 -9.55
C GLU A 516 -1.50 -21.02 -8.20
N THR A 517 -0.75 -20.90 -7.10
CA THR A 517 -1.25 -21.16 -5.75
C THR A 517 -2.45 -20.28 -5.41
N ILE A 518 -2.36 -18.97 -5.64
CA ILE A 518 -3.47 -18.03 -5.39
C ILE A 518 -4.71 -18.43 -6.21
N MET A 519 -4.53 -18.74 -7.50
CA MET A 519 -5.62 -19.14 -8.39
C MET A 519 -6.26 -20.47 -7.96
N VAL A 520 -5.47 -21.48 -7.61
CA VAL A 520 -5.97 -22.77 -7.11
C VAL A 520 -6.77 -22.59 -5.82
N ASN A 521 -6.31 -21.71 -4.93
CA ASN A 521 -7.00 -21.44 -3.68
C ASN A 521 -8.31 -20.69 -3.91
N ALA A 522 -8.33 -19.78 -4.88
CA ALA A 522 -9.55 -19.14 -5.34
C ALA A 522 -10.58 -20.15 -5.85
N GLU A 523 -10.16 -21.06 -6.72
CA GLU A 523 -11.05 -22.09 -7.26
C GLU A 523 -11.60 -23.00 -6.15
N LYS A 524 -10.74 -23.44 -5.21
CA LYS A 524 -11.17 -24.24 -4.05
C LYS A 524 -12.14 -23.48 -3.14
N GLY A 525 -11.88 -22.20 -2.91
CA GLY A 525 -12.67 -21.32 -2.05
C GLY A 525 -13.94 -20.76 -2.71
N GLY A 526 -14.14 -20.99 -4.01
CA GLY A 526 -15.22 -20.37 -4.77
C GLY A 526 -15.05 -18.86 -4.98
N TRP A 527 -13.83 -18.34 -4.81
CA TRP A 527 -13.52 -16.92 -4.94
C TRP A 527 -13.33 -16.56 -6.41
N ARG A 528 -14.03 -15.52 -6.87
CA ARG A 528 -13.79 -14.97 -8.21
C ARG A 528 -12.62 -14.00 -8.15
N ILE A 529 -11.50 -14.39 -8.75
CA ILE A 529 -10.36 -13.50 -8.95
C ILE A 529 -10.31 -13.06 -10.40
N ASP A 530 -10.13 -11.76 -10.61
CA ASP A 530 -9.70 -11.23 -11.90
C ASP A 530 -8.21 -11.54 -12.08
N ALA A 531 -7.93 -12.61 -12.82
CA ALA A 531 -6.57 -13.07 -13.03
C ALA A 531 -5.69 -12.00 -13.71
N GLU A 532 -6.26 -11.05 -14.46
CA GLU A 532 -5.48 -9.97 -15.10
C GLU A 532 -4.86 -9.03 -14.07
N ARG A 533 -5.47 -8.91 -12.89
CA ARG A 533 -5.00 -8.04 -11.79
C ARG A 533 -3.96 -8.68 -10.90
N LEU A 534 -3.75 -9.99 -11.03
CA LEU A 534 -2.74 -10.72 -10.28
C LEU A 534 -1.32 -10.52 -10.83
N ASP A 535 -1.02 -9.40 -11.49
CA ASP A 535 0.23 -9.19 -12.23
C ASP A 535 1.52 -9.40 -11.41
N ASP A 536 2.65 -9.49 -12.12
CA ASP A 536 3.97 -9.69 -11.50
C ASP A 536 4.27 -8.60 -10.44
N ARG A 537 3.74 -7.39 -10.61
CA ARG A 537 4.01 -6.24 -9.73
C ARG A 537 3.37 -6.41 -8.35
N HIS A 538 2.09 -6.77 -8.28
CA HIS A 538 1.41 -6.99 -6.99
C HIS A 538 2.07 -8.15 -6.22
N ILE A 539 2.46 -9.19 -6.94
CA ILE A 539 3.20 -10.32 -6.37
C ILE A 539 4.57 -9.86 -5.84
N VAL A 540 5.35 -9.12 -6.62
CA VAL A 540 6.67 -8.61 -6.21
C VAL A 540 6.55 -7.69 -4.99
N ARG A 541 5.55 -6.80 -4.94
CA ARG A 541 5.30 -5.95 -3.77
C ARG A 541 5.05 -6.74 -2.51
N ARG A 542 4.23 -7.79 -2.59
CA ARG A 542 3.99 -8.71 -1.48
C ARG A 542 5.30 -9.34 -1.01
N MET A 543 6.14 -9.80 -1.95
CA MET A 543 7.45 -10.37 -1.63
C MET A 543 8.38 -9.35 -0.96
N VAL A 544 8.45 -8.12 -1.49
CA VAL A 544 9.26 -7.04 -0.93
C VAL A 544 8.81 -6.69 0.48
N LEU A 545 7.51 -6.51 0.71
CA LEU A 545 6.94 -6.24 2.03
C LEU A 545 7.34 -7.33 3.04
N LYS A 546 7.17 -8.59 2.68
CA LYS A 546 7.41 -9.76 3.55
C LYS A 546 8.88 -10.09 3.75
N ARG A 547 9.79 -9.66 2.89
CA ARG A 547 11.21 -10.03 2.99
C ARG A 547 12.11 -8.88 3.40
N CYS A 548 11.75 -7.64 3.05
CA CYS A 548 12.66 -6.51 3.14
C CYS A 548 12.27 -5.42 4.13
N VAL A 549 10.99 -5.28 4.46
CA VAL A 549 10.48 -4.07 5.12
C VAL A 549 10.28 -4.33 6.61
N TYR A 550 10.96 -3.55 7.46
CA TYR A 550 10.87 -3.62 8.91
C TYR A 550 10.62 -2.23 9.49
N GLY A 551 9.97 -2.17 10.64
CA GLY A 551 9.67 -0.89 11.28
C GLY A 551 9.44 -0.99 12.78
N VAL A 552 9.74 0.10 13.47
CA VAL A 552 9.50 0.25 14.91
C VAL A 552 8.84 1.59 15.17
N ASP A 553 7.86 1.61 16.07
CA ASP A 553 7.35 2.85 16.64
C ASP A 553 6.97 2.67 18.11
N LYS A 554 7.18 3.71 18.93
CA LYS A 554 6.82 3.70 20.36
C LYS A 554 5.31 3.72 20.55
N ASN A 555 4.58 4.38 19.65
CA ASN A 555 3.13 4.50 19.71
C ASN A 555 2.48 3.25 19.10
N PRO A 556 1.74 2.43 19.87
CA PRO A 556 1.10 1.24 19.34
C PRO A 556 0.11 1.55 18.22
N MET A 557 -0.52 2.73 18.23
CA MET A 557 -1.44 3.12 17.18
C MET A 557 -0.71 3.47 15.88
N ALA A 558 0.50 4.04 15.95
CA ALA A 558 1.31 4.28 14.75
C ALA A 558 1.72 2.96 14.08
N VAL A 559 2.04 1.94 14.87
CA VAL A 559 2.31 0.58 14.37
C VAL A 559 1.10 0.01 13.62
N GLU A 560 -0.11 0.11 14.17
CA GLU A 560 -1.33 -0.34 13.49
C GLU A 560 -1.61 0.47 12.22
N LEU A 561 -1.36 1.77 12.24
CA LEU A 561 -1.48 2.62 11.04
C LEU A 561 -0.49 2.25 9.95
N ALA A 562 0.76 1.96 10.29
CA ALA A 562 1.76 1.48 9.34
C ALA A 562 1.32 0.17 8.69
N LYS A 563 0.74 -0.77 9.47
CA LYS A 563 0.18 -2.02 8.93
C LYS A 563 -0.94 -1.74 7.95
N VAL A 564 -1.90 -0.89 8.30
CA VAL A 564 -3.02 -0.51 7.42
C VAL A 564 -2.51 0.14 6.13
N SER A 565 -1.60 1.11 6.23
CA SER A 565 -0.99 1.78 5.07
C SER A 565 -0.31 0.76 4.14
N LEU A 566 0.48 -0.17 4.69
CA LEU A 566 1.15 -1.20 3.90
C LEU A 566 0.17 -2.20 3.28
N TRP A 567 -0.86 -2.63 4.02
CA TRP A 567 -1.90 -3.51 3.48
C TRP A 567 -2.65 -2.85 2.33
N LEU A 568 -3.10 -1.60 2.49
CA LEU A 568 -3.77 -0.85 1.42
C LEU A 568 -2.88 -0.72 0.18
N HIS A 569 -1.57 -0.57 0.39
CA HIS A 569 -0.58 -0.37 -0.67
C HIS A 569 -0.15 -1.66 -1.40
N THR A 570 -0.20 -2.80 -0.70
CA THR A 570 0.31 -4.11 -1.19
C THR A 570 -0.76 -5.17 -1.35
N PHE A 571 -2.02 -4.77 -1.22
CA PHE A 571 -3.14 -5.68 -1.32
C PHE A 571 -3.16 -6.38 -2.68
N THR A 572 -3.37 -7.70 -2.65
CA THR A 572 -3.54 -8.52 -3.86
C THR A 572 -4.90 -9.20 -3.79
N ALA A 573 -5.74 -9.00 -4.81
CA ALA A 573 -7.05 -9.62 -4.88
C ALA A 573 -6.94 -11.15 -4.82
N GLY A 574 -7.74 -11.76 -3.91
CA GLY A 574 -7.76 -13.20 -3.73
C GLY A 574 -6.62 -13.80 -2.89
N ALA A 575 -5.72 -12.98 -2.36
CA ALA A 575 -4.72 -13.39 -1.38
C ALA A 575 -5.06 -12.82 0.01
N PRO A 576 -4.75 -13.54 1.10
CA PRO A 576 -4.93 -13.00 2.45
C PRO A 576 -4.01 -11.80 2.71
N LEU A 577 -4.33 -10.99 3.73
CA LEU A 577 -3.42 -9.94 4.17
C LEU A 577 -2.14 -10.56 4.73
N SER A 578 -0.99 -10.01 4.32
CA SER A 578 0.31 -10.43 4.85
C SER A 578 0.36 -10.26 6.37
N PHE A 579 0.84 -11.27 7.09
CA PHE A 579 1.08 -11.13 8.53
C PHE A 579 2.33 -10.26 8.77
N LEU A 580 2.16 -9.11 9.45
CA LEU A 580 3.21 -8.08 9.63
C LEU A 580 3.71 -7.88 11.06
N ASP A 581 3.17 -8.59 12.07
CA ASP A 581 3.54 -8.35 13.48
C ASP A 581 5.01 -8.71 13.80
N HIS A 582 5.65 -9.54 12.95
CA HIS A 582 7.10 -9.84 13.01
C HIS A 582 7.98 -8.85 12.25
N HIS A 583 7.39 -7.98 11.42
CA HIS A 583 8.09 -6.94 10.68
C HIS A 583 7.94 -5.58 11.34
N LEU A 584 6.78 -5.29 11.93
CA LEU A 584 6.45 -4.02 12.55
C LEU A 584 6.26 -4.19 14.06
N ARG A 585 7.11 -3.52 14.86
CA ARG A 585 7.16 -3.70 16.32
C ARG A 585 6.81 -2.43 17.07
N CYS A 586 6.11 -2.60 18.20
CA CYS A 586 5.88 -1.51 19.14
C CYS A 586 6.99 -1.48 20.19
N GLY A 587 7.66 -0.33 20.34
CA GLY A 587 8.67 -0.12 21.38
C GLY A 587 9.51 1.13 21.13
N ASP A 588 10.22 1.58 22.16
CA ASP A 588 11.17 2.67 22.07
C ASP A 588 12.49 2.18 21.46
N SER A 589 12.75 2.59 20.22
CA SER A 589 13.90 2.15 19.43
C SER A 589 15.26 2.65 19.95
N LEU A 590 15.27 3.66 20.83
CA LEU A 590 16.49 4.23 21.41
C LEU A 590 16.95 3.45 22.65
N PHE A 591 16.00 2.95 23.44
CA PHE A 591 16.25 2.44 24.78
C PHE A 591 15.87 0.97 24.89
N GLY A 592 16.88 0.10 24.92
CA GLY A 592 16.71 -1.34 25.04
C GLY A 592 18.03 -2.07 25.34
N GLY A 593 17.91 -3.31 25.79
CA GLY A 593 19.03 -4.20 26.08
C GLY A 593 19.47 -4.99 24.85
N TRP A 594 20.79 -5.14 24.70
CA TRP A 594 21.39 -6.15 23.83
C TRP A 594 21.76 -7.36 24.69
N VAL A 595 21.54 -8.57 24.19
CA VAL A 595 21.80 -9.82 24.92
C VAL A 595 23.26 -9.89 25.37
N ASN A 596 24.19 -9.58 24.46
CA ASN A 596 25.63 -9.54 24.76
C ASN A 596 26.03 -8.53 25.86
N LYS A 597 25.28 -7.43 26.04
CA LYS A 597 25.53 -6.43 27.10
C LYS A 597 24.95 -6.84 28.45
N ALA A 598 23.93 -7.69 28.46
CA ALA A 598 23.35 -8.24 29.68
C ALA A 598 24.12 -9.47 30.20
N MET A 599 24.91 -10.11 29.33
CA MET A 599 25.82 -11.19 29.66
C MET A 599 27.12 -10.64 30.29
N ASP A 600 27.14 -10.52 31.61
CA ASP A 600 28.37 -10.47 32.41
C ASP A 600 28.64 -11.83 33.10
N ASP A 601 29.81 -11.99 33.73
CA ASP A 601 30.19 -13.24 34.41
C ASP A 601 29.20 -13.66 35.52
N GLU A 602 28.46 -12.71 36.10
CA GLU A 602 27.46 -12.98 37.16
C GLU A 602 26.10 -13.44 36.59
N ASN A 603 25.71 -12.94 35.41
CA ASN A 603 24.41 -13.21 34.80
C ASN A 603 24.40 -14.38 33.81
N ALA A 604 25.56 -14.76 33.28
CA ALA A 604 25.69 -15.75 32.21
C ALA A 604 25.03 -17.11 32.53
N LEU A 605 25.04 -17.55 33.80
CA LEU A 605 24.59 -18.89 34.17
C LEU A 605 23.08 -19.08 34.04
N PHE A 606 22.27 -18.07 34.39
CA PHE A 606 20.80 -18.17 34.31
C PHE A 606 20.25 -17.66 32.98
N LEU A 607 21.04 -16.93 32.19
CA LEU A 607 20.67 -16.51 30.83
C LEU A 607 20.86 -17.62 29.78
N GLN A 608 21.66 -18.66 30.04
CA GLN A 608 21.87 -19.76 29.08
C GLN A 608 20.58 -20.43 28.60
N GLY A 609 19.63 -20.71 29.49
CA GLY A 609 18.35 -21.32 29.14
C GLY A 609 17.50 -20.40 28.25
N PRO A 610 17.17 -19.18 28.70
CA PRO A 610 16.43 -18.19 27.90
C PRO A 610 17.08 -17.84 26.56
N ILE A 611 18.43 -17.75 26.50
CA ILE A 611 19.15 -17.50 25.24
C ILE A 611 19.02 -18.70 24.31
N SER A 612 19.21 -19.93 24.82
CA SER A 612 19.04 -21.15 24.00
C SER A 612 17.61 -21.28 23.45
N GLU A 613 16.62 -20.91 24.26
CA GLU A 613 15.22 -20.83 23.83
C GLU A 613 15.03 -19.79 22.73
N ALA A 614 15.55 -18.58 22.93
CA ALA A 614 15.44 -17.48 21.98
C ALA A 614 16.15 -17.79 20.64
N THR A 615 17.33 -18.42 20.67
CA THR A 615 18.04 -18.91 19.48
C THR A 615 17.21 -19.95 18.73
N ARG A 616 16.59 -20.91 19.43
CA ARG A 616 15.70 -21.89 18.80
C ARG A 616 14.48 -21.22 18.16
N MET A 617 13.92 -20.20 18.83
CA MET A 617 12.82 -19.42 18.26
C MET A 617 13.24 -18.58 17.05
N ALA A 618 14.47 -18.06 17.03
CA ALA A 618 15.05 -17.36 15.89
C ALA A 618 15.20 -18.28 14.66
N GLU A 619 15.64 -19.52 14.85
CA GLU A 619 15.68 -20.53 13.78
C GLU A 619 14.28 -20.84 13.24
N ALA A 620 13.29 -20.98 14.13
CA ALA A 620 11.88 -21.18 13.72
C ALA A 620 11.34 -19.96 12.94
N MET A 621 11.76 -18.75 13.31
CA MET A 621 11.36 -17.51 12.63
C MET A 621 11.86 -17.44 11.17
N GLN A 622 13.04 -17.99 10.86
CA GLN A 622 13.52 -18.07 9.47
C GLN A 622 12.58 -18.87 8.58
N SER A 623 11.94 -19.92 9.11
CA SER A 623 10.93 -20.69 8.36
C SER A 623 9.67 -19.87 8.08
N ILE A 624 9.32 -18.90 8.92
CA ILE A 624 8.19 -17.98 8.71
C ILE A 624 8.52 -16.94 7.63
N GLU A 625 9.76 -16.44 7.60
CA GLU A 625 10.20 -15.46 6.58
C GLU A 625 10.26 -16.05 5.16
N GLU A 626 10.30 -17.38 5.03
CA GLU A 626 10.27 -18.08 3.74
C GLU A 626 8.83 -18.33 3.24
N LEU A 627 7.81 -18.19 4.08
CA LEU A 627 6.41 -18.36 3.68
C LEU A 627 5.95 -17.22 2.77
N THR A 628 5.19 -17.56 1.75
CA THR A 628 4.59 -16.60 0.81
C THR A 628 3.32 -15.95 1.36
N ASP A 629 2.74 -16.53 2.42
CA ASP A 629 1.39 -16.24 2.92
C ASP A 629 0.38 -16.23 1.75
N ALA A 630 0.52 -17.14 0.78
CA ALA A 630 -0.36 -17.23 -0.37
C ALA A 630 -1.71 -17.87 0.01
N GLU A 631 -1.74 -18.57 1.14
CA GLU A 631 -2.93 -19.22 1.71
C GLU A 631 -3.24 -18.68 3.11
N ILE A 632 -4.51 -18.73 3.50
CA ILE A 632 -4.91 -18.31 4.86
C ILE A 632 -4.27 -19.21 5.91
N GLU A 633 -4.19 -20.52 5.65
CA GLU A 633 -3.51 -21.47 6.55
C GLU A 633 -2.04 -21.09 6.78
N GLU A 634 -1.35 -20.54 5.78
CA GLU A 634 0.01 -20.01 5.94
C GLU A 634 0.04 -18.75 6.82
N THR A 635 -0.93 -17.85 6.63
CA THR A 635 -1.05 -16.61 7.42
C THR A 635 -1.35 -16.91 8.89
N ASP A 636 -2.29 -17.83 9.16
CA ASP A 636 -2.65 -18.30 10.50
C ASP A 636 -1.47 -19.03 11.15
N ARG A 637 -0.74 -19.83 10.37
CA ARG A 637 0.48 -20.50 10.83
C ARG A 637 1.57 -19.49 11.18
N SER A 638 1.76 -18.46 10.35
CA SER A 638 2.67 -17.35 10.62
C SER A 638 2.31 -16.66 11.94
N ALA A 639 1.02 -16.40 12.19
CA ALA A 639 0.53 -15.81 13.43
C ALA A 639 0.72 -16.72 14.66
N ALA A 640 0.37 -18.01 14.55
CA ALA A 640 0.50 -18.99 15.63
C ALA A 640 1.97 -19.23 16.01
N LEU A 641 2.84 -19.46 15.02
CA LEU A 641 4.28 -19.64 15.26
C LEU A 641 4.90 -18.38 15.86
N PHE A 642 4.44 -17.20 15.44
CA PHE A 642 4.89 -15.94 16.02
C PHE A 642 4.43 -15.76 17.47
N ALA A 643 3.20 -16.14 17.81
CA ALA A 643 2.70 -16.12 19.18
C ALA A 643 3.50 -17.07 20.08
N ASP A 644 3.81 -18.28 19.60
CA ASP A 644 4.69 -19.23 20.29
C ASP A 644 6.10 -18.67 20.48
N MET A 645 6.67 -18.04 19.43
CA MET A 645 7.96 -17.36 19.51
C MET A 645 7.95 -16.24 20.54
N GLN A 646 6.91 -15.41 20.52
CA GLN A 646 6.78 -14.30 21.46
C GLN A 646 6.72 -14.84 22.89
N ALA A 647 5.93 -15.88 23.14
CA ALA A 647 5.86 -16.54 24.44
C ALA A 647 7.22 -17.12 24.88
N GLY A 648 7.98 -17.73 23.97
CA GLY A 648 9.30 -18.29 24.26
C GLY A 648 10.39 -17.24 24.53
N THR A 649 10.30 -16.08 23.87
CA THR A 649 11.28 -15.00 23.99
C THR A 649 10.93 -13.94 25.06
N GLN A 650 9.66 -13.88 25.48
CA GLN A 650 9.17 -12.89 26.45
C GLN A 650 9.94 -12.89 27.77
N PRO A 651 10.31 -14.03 28.40
CA PRO A 651 11.05 -14.02 29.66
C PRO A 651 12.41 -13.31 29.53
N LEU A 652 13.09 -13.51 28.40
CA LEU A 652 14.35 -12.83 28.11
C LEU A 652 14.11 -11.32 27.88
N ALA A 653 13.07 -10.95 27.12
CA ALA A 653 12.69 -9.55 26.91
C ALA A 653 12.39 -8.83 28.24
N ASP A 654 11.61 -9.44 29.11
CA ASP A 654 11.23 -8.88 30.41
C ASP A 654 12.45 -8.69 31.31
N PHE A 655 13.35 -9.66 31.33
CA PHE A 655 14.62 -9.56 32.07
C PHE A 655 15.49 -8.40 31.54
N LEU A 656 15.70 -8.32 30.23
CA LEU A 656 16.49 -7.25 29.61
C LEU A 656 15.90 -5.88 29.90
N SER A 657 14.59 -5.73 29.75
CA SER A 657 13.86 -4.49 30.04
C SER A 657 13.95 -4.11 31.51
N LEU A 658 13.86 -5.07 32.43
CA LEU A 658 13.99 -4.81 33.87
C LEU A 658 15.41 -4.38 34.26
N VAL A 659 16.44 -5.05 33.73
CA VAL A 659 17.85 -4.67 33.93
C VAL A 659 18.11 -3.28 33.38
N HIS A 660 17.58 -2.97 32.18
CA HIS A 660 17.69 -1.64 31.59
C HIS A 660 17.01 -0.58 32.45
N ALA A 661 15.79 -0.85 32.94
CA ALA A 661 15.07 0.04 33.84
C ALA A 661 15.86 0.35 35.12
N PHE A 662 16.49 -0.67 35.73
CA PHE A 662 17.33 -0.47 36.91
C PHE A 662 18.55 0.40 36.64
N ALA A 663 19.20 0.23 35.48
CA ALA A 663 20.29 1.11 35.07
C ALA A 663 19.81 2.56 34.92
N TRP A 664 18.59 2.76 34.41
CA TRP A 664 18.02 4.07 34.17
C TRP A 664 17.57 4.82 35.42
N LEU A 665 17.10 4.09 36.45
CA LEU A 665 16.86 4.64 37.79
C LEU A 665 18.13 5.28 38.41
N ASN A 666 19.31 4.98 37.86
CA ASN A 666 20.59 5.57 38.25
C ASN A 666 20.81 5.51 39.78
N VAL A 667 20.56 4.33 40.35
CA VAL A 667 20.59 4.09 41.79
C VAL A 667 21.99 4.41 42.36
N ARG A 668 22.06 5.40 43.26
CA ARG A 668 23.31 5.85 43.89
C ARG A 668 23.49 5.34 45.32
N ASP A 669 22.38 5.09 46.01
CA ASP A 669 22.38 4.62 47.39
C ASP A 669 23.02 3.23 47.51
N LYS A 670 23.82 3.03 48.57
CA LYS A 670 24.62 1.81 48.72
C LYS A 670 23.76 0.61 49.08
N GLU A 671 22.74 0.81 49.92
CA GLU A 671 21.81 -0.23 50.35
C GLU A 671 20.92 -0.66 49.17
N ASP A 672 20.41 0.32 48.40
CA ASP A 672 19.67 0.03 47.17
C ASP A 672 20.52 -0.75 46.12
N LYS A 673 21.82 -0.46 46.00
CA LYS A 673 22.73 -1.25 45.13
C LYS A 673 22.89 -2.69 45.61
N ILE A 674 22.98 -2.91 46.92
CA ILE A 674 23.05 -4.27 47.51
C ILE A 674 21.74 -5.02 47.25
N ALA A 675 20.59 -4.35 47.35
CA ALA A 675 19.29 -4.93 47.03
C ALA A 675 19.20 -5.40 45.56
N LEU A 676 19.71 -4.60 44.61
CA LEU A 676 19.81 -5.00 43.20
C LEU A 676 20.82 -6.13 42.96
N GLN A 677 21.95 -6.14 43.67
CA GLN A 677 22.91 -7.24 43.55
C GLN A 677 22.35 -8.56 44.09
N ASN A 678 21.53 -8.52 45.15
CA ASN A 678 20.82 -9.71 45.64
C ASN A 678 19.82 -10.27 44.60
N PHE A 679 19.25 -9.42 43.75
CA PHE A 679 18.45 -9.84 42.60
C PHE A 679 19.32 -10.56 41.57
N LEU A 680 20.35 -9.91 41.04
CA LEU A 680 21.20 -10.47 39.97
C LEU A 680 21.94 -11.75 40.40
N SER A 681 22.29 -11.87 41.68
CA SER A 681 22.91 -13.09 42.24
C SER A 681 21.92 -14.22 42.58
N SER A 682 20.67 -14.15 42.11
CA SER A 682 19.62 -15.16 42.33
C SER A 682 19.22 -15.41 43.80
N ARG A 683 19.60 -14.51 44.73
CA ARG A 683 19.24 -14.65 46.16
C ARG A 683 17.75 -14.42 46.40
N LEU A 684 17.13 -13.60 45.55
CA LEU A 684 15.69 -13.33 45.56
C LEU A 684 14.84 -14.42 44.87
N GLY A 685 15.46 -15.42 44.24
CA GLY A 685 14.83 -16.35 43.31
C GLY A 685 15.43 -16.21 41.92
N ASP A 686 14.93 -16.99 40.96
CA ASP A 686 15.37 -16.90 39.55
C ASP A 686 15.06 -15.49 38.99
N PRO A 687 16.07 -14.70 38.60
CA PRO A 687 15.88 -13.33 38.13
C PRO A 687 14.97 -13.23 36.91
N VAL A 688 15.03 -14.23 36.01
CA VAL A 688 14.24 -14.25 34.78
C VAL A 688 12.78 -14.54 35.09
N ALA A 689 12.50 -15.52 35.95
CA ALA A 689 11.14 -15.81 36.40
C ALA A 689 10.50 -14.65 37.18
N ILE A 690 11.31 -13.93 37.98
CA ILE A 690 10.85 -12.72 38.68
C ILE A 690 10.56 -11.59 37.71
N ALA A 691 11.43 -11.37 36.72
CA ALA A 691 11.21 -10.37 35.68
C ALA A 691 9.99 -10.67 34.81
N ALA A 692 9.74 -11.95 34.51
CA ALA A 692 8.53 -12.40 33.81
C ALA A 692 7.26 -12.35 34.68
N GLY A 693 7.39 -12.10 36.00
CA GLY A 693 6.28 -12.08 36.94
C GLY A 693 5.70 -13.47 37.27
N THR A 694 6.35 -14.55 36.85
CA THR A 694 5.93 -15.93 37.14
C THR A 694 6.37 -16.40 38.52
N LEU A 695 7.35 -15.72 39.12
CA LEU A 695 7.83 -15.95 40.49
C LEU A 695 7.83 -14.63 41.29
N ALA A 696 7.27 -14.66 42.50
CA ALA A 696 7.40 -13.53 43.42
C ALA A 696 8.81 -13.48 44.05
N PRO A 697 9.41 -12.28 44.23
CA PRO A 697 10.69 -12.16 44.93
C PRO A 697 10.58 -12.70 46.36
N LYS A 698 11.58 -13.47 46.77
CA LYS A 698 11.70 -13.93 48.16
C LYS A 698 11.81 -12.75 49.13
N THR A 699 11.11 -12.84 50.25
CA THR A 699 11.10 -11.79 51.28
C THR A 699 12.03 -12.08 52.47
N ASP A 700 12.63 -13.27 52.53
CA ASP A 700 13.55 -13.73 53.57
C ASP A 700 15.02 -13.33 53.31
N VAL A 701 15.22 -12.19 52.63
CA VAL A 701 16.53 -11.60 52.35
C VAL A 701 16.71 -10.28 53.12
N PRO A 702 17.94 -9.76 53.28
CA PRO A 702 18.14 -8.42 53.82
C PRO A 702 17.42 -7.36 52.96
N GLU A 703 16.68 -6.46 53.63
CA GLU A 703 16.06 -5.26 53.03
C GLU A 703 15.04 -5.51 51.90
N PRO A 704 14.04 -6.40 52.07
CA PRO A 704 13.12 -6.80 51.02
C PRO A 704 12.24 -5.64 50.52
N GLU A 705 11.93 -4.67 51.39
CA GLU A 705 11.13 -3.49 51.07
C GLU A 705 11.84 -2.54 50.11
N ARG A 706 13.18 -2.45 50.18
CA ARG A 706 13.98 -1.61 49.27
C ARG A 706 13.94 -2.14 47.85
N PHE A 707 14.14 -3.45 47.69
CA PHE A 707 14.01 -4.09 46.39
C PHE A 707 12.58 -3.94 45.83
N ALA A 708 11.55 -4.20 46.65
CA ALA A 708 10.16 -4.07 46.22
C ALA A 708 9.84 -2.66 45.68
N ARG A 709 10.36 -1.61 46.33
CA ARG A 709 10.23 -0.22 45.85
C ARG A 709 10.92 -0.01 44.50
N LEU A 710 12.18 -0.44 44.36
CA LEU A 710 12.93 -0.29 43.10
C LEU A 710 12.30 -1.09 41.96
N PHE A 711 11.84 -2.31 42.26
CA PHE A 711 11.16 -3.18 41.32
C PHE A 711 9.86 -2.56 40.81
N ALA A 712 9.05 -1.95 41.70
CA ALA A 712 7.84 -1.23 41.31
C ALA A 712 8.14 0.00 40.43
N GLN A 713 9.20 0.76 40.77
CA GLN A 713 9.65 1.90 39.95
C GLN A 713 10.15 1.46 38.57
N ALA A 714 10.92 0.36 38.52
CA ALA A 714 11.43 -0.19 37.28
C ALA A 714 10.30 -0.73 36.38
N ARG A 715 9.29 -1.41 36.95
CA ARG A 715 8.09 -1.84 36.23
C ARG A 715 7.30 -0.66 35.65
N ALA A 716 7.10 0.40 36.44
CA ALA A 716 6.43 1.60 35.96
C ALA A 716 7.17 2.24 34.77
N LEU A 717 8.52 2.29 34.82
CA LEU A 717 9.33 2.76 33.70
C LEU A 717 9.19 1.84 32.48
N MET A 718 9.20 0.52 32.65
CA MET A 718 9.00 -0.42 31.54
C MET A 718 7.66 -0.19 30.84
N ASP A 719 6.58 0.02 31.60
CA ASP A 719 5.23 0.24 31.07
C ASP A 719 5.10 1.61 30.37
N GLU A 720 5.73 2.65 30.93
CA GLU A 720 5.74 4.01 30.37
C GLU A 720 6.58 4.10 29.09
N GLU A 721 7.77 3.50 29.11
CA GLU A 721 8.82 3.77 28.12
C GLU A 721 8.91 2.68 27.05
N ARG A 722 8.40 1.47 27.31
CA ARG A 722 8.28 0.37 26.34
C ARG A 722 9.60 0.02 25.65
N PHE A 723 10.62 -0.33 26.43
CA PHE A 723 11.95 -0.65 25.90
C PHE A 723 11.94 -1.68 24.77
N LEU A 724 12.63 -1.38 23.67
CA LEU A 724 12.76 -2.29 22.54
C LEU A 724 14.10 -3.05 22.59
N ASN A 725 14.05 -4.33 22.94
CA ASN A 725 15.22 -5.21 22.89
C ASN A 725 15.39 -5.76 21.46
N TRP A 726 16.23 -5.14 20.62
CA TRP A 726 16.33 -5.41 19.16
C TRP A 726 16.49 -6.88 18.77
N GLN A 727 17.39 -7.63 19.42
CA GLN A 727 17.60 -9.05 19.11
C GLN A 727 16.35 -9.89 19.39
N VAL A 728 15.66 -9.60 20.49
CA VAL A 728 14.43 -10.29 20.88
C VAL A 728 13.22 -9.82 20.05
N ALA A 729 13.20 -8.55 19.66
CA ALA A 729 12.11 -7.99 18.87
C ALA A 729 12.11 -8.49 17.42
N PHE A 730 13.30 -8.79 16.86
CA PHE A 730 13.49 -9.26 15.49
C PHE A 730 14.40 -10.50 15.44
N PRO A 731 13.97 -11.63 16.00
CA PRO A 731 14.84 -12.76 16.22
C PRO A 731 15.34 -13.40 14.90
N GLY A 732 14.54 -13.35 13.83
CA GLY A 732 14.91 -13.89 12.51
C GLY A 732 16.05 -13.12 11.80
N ILE A 733 16.35 -11.89 12.23
CA ILE A 733 17.39 -11.05 11.62
C ILE A 733 18.78 -11.38 12.16
N TRP A 734 18.88 -11.73 13.44
CA TRP A 734 20.16 -11.91 14.12
C TRP A 734 20.51 -13.38 14.23
N GLN A 735 21.61 -13.79 13.59
CA GLN A 735 22.08 -15.18 13.64
C GLN A 735 23.04 -15.45 14.80
N ASP A 736 23.72 -14.41 15.30
CA ASP A 736 24.64 -14.50 16.42
C ASP A 736 24.16 -13.59 17.57
N TRP A 737 23.60 -14.22 18.60
CA TRP A 737 23.04 -13.51 19.76
C TRP A 737 24.09 -13.22 20.83
N GLU A 738 25.22 -13.93 20.78
CA GLU A 738 26.29 -13.89 21.78
C GLU A 738 27.53 -13.12 21.27
N GLY A 739 27.67 -12.92 19.96
CA GLY A 739 28.79 -12.23 19.33
C GLY A 739 28.79 -10.69 19.40
N PRO A 740 29.93 -10.05 19.07
CA PRO A 740 29.99 -8.60 18.90
C PRO A 740 29.24 -8.20 17.61
N THR A 741 28.20 -7.38 17.76
CA THR A 741 27.43 -6.74 16.69
C THR A 741 28.27 -5.86 15.78
#